data_AF-A0A6J0WNU9-F1
#
_entry.id   AF-A0A6J0WNU9-F1
#
_cell.length_a   1.000
_cell.length_b   1.000
_cell.length_c   1.000
_cell.angle_alpha   90.00
_cell.angle_beta   90.00
_cell.angle_gamma   90.00
#
_symmetry.space_group_name_H-M   'P 1'
#
loop_
_entity.id
_entity.type
_entity.pdbx_description
1 polymer ?
#
loop_
_entity_poly.entity_id
_entity_poly.type
_entity_poly.pdbx_seq_one_letter_code
_entity_poly.pdbx_strand_id
1 'polypeptide(L)'
;MSETEHTASISSDRNIEKTSETKEDSCNSFSGDESSSLENESKLLSLNFDKALCQPNEHNNQIETQENYIPDHGGGKDSCAKTDTGPENSEQITSFPGGDFTKQVLKTSEAEQAVTQILAELRSSTFIEAGNQKTYSESPYDTDCTKKLISKIKTVSTSEDLLEEIESELLSTEFAKEHRVPNGMNKGENALIMFEKCVQDKYLQQEHTIKKLIKENKKHQELILDICSEKDNLREELKKRTETEKQHMNTIKQLETRIEELNKEVQASKDKVLAQDIAAKNAIQQLHKEMAHRMEQANKKCEEARQEKEAMVMKYVRGEKESLDLRKEKEILEKKLRDANKECEKNTNKIKQLSQEKGRLHQLYETKEGEATRLIREIDKLKEDINSHIIKVKWAQNKLKAEMDSHKETKDKLKETTTKLTQAKEEADQIRKNCQDMIKTYQESEEIKSNELDAKLRVTKGELEKQMQEKSDQLEMHHAKIKELEDLKRTFKEGMDELRTLRTKVKCLEDERLRTEDELSKYKEIINRQKAEIQNLLDKVKVADQIQEQHQRGKQEIENLKEEVESLNSLINDLQKDIEGSRKRESELLLFTEKLTSKNAQLQSESNSLQSQFDKLSYSESQLQSQCEHMKQTNMNLESRLLKEEELRKEEVQALQAELTCRQTEVKALSTQVEELKDELVTQRRKHASSVKDLTKQLQQARRKLDQVENGSCDKEVSSMGSRSSSSGSLNARSSAEDRSPENTGSSVAVDNFPEVDKAMLIERIVRLQKAHARKNEKIEFMEDHIKQLVEEIRKKTKIIQSYILREESGTLSSEASDFNKVHLSRRGGIMASLYTSHPADSGLTLELSLEINRKLQAVLEDTLLKNITLKENLQTLGTEIERLIKHQHELEQRRKTT
;
A
#
# COMPACT_ATOMS: atom_id res chain seq x y z
N MET A 1 -42.15 79.86 21.76
CA MET A 1 -43.42 79.25 21.31
C MET A 1 -43.12 77.84 20.76
N SER A 2 -42.33 77.02 21.45
CA SER A 2 -42.67 76.29 22.71
C SER A 2 -43.36 74.96 22.38
N GLU A 3 -43.05 73.79 22.96
CA GLU A 3 -42.04 73.31 23.92
C GLU A 3 -42.02 71.75 23.77
N THR A 4 -41.03 70.90 24.11
CA THR A 4 -39.75 71.04 24.84
C THR A 4 -38.72 69.97 24.38
N GLU A 5 -37.51 70.05 24.94
CA GLU A 5 -36.34 69.16 24.92
C GLU A 5 -36.50 67.81 25.68
N HIS A 6 -35.60 66.86 25.43
CA HIS A 6 -34.84 66.23 26.53
C HIS A 6 -33.51 65.59 26.08
N THR A 7 -32.43 65.96 26.76
CA THR A 7 -31.04 65.49 26.56
C THR A 7 -30.58 64.56 27.68
N ALA A 8 -29.79 63.54 27.36
CA ALA A 8 -28.73 62.94 28.21
C ALA A 8 -27.93 61.88 27.41
N SER A 9 -26.67 61.51 27.69
CA SER A 9 -25.49 62.22 28.20
C SER A 9 -24.27 61.27 28.10
N ILE A 10 -23.12 61.76 27.61
CA ILE A 10 -21.73 61.58 28.14
C ILE A 10 -21.30 60.13 28.52
N SER A 11 -20.24 59.51 27.97
CA SER A 11 -18.82 59.77 28.34
C SER A 11 -17.79 59.06 27.44
N SER A 12 -16.55 59.61 27.42
CA SER A 12 -15.19 58.99 27.31
C SER A 12 -15.03 57.50 26.94
N ASP A 13 -14.04 57.10 26.14
CA ASP A 13 -12.63 57.29 26.52
C ASP A 13 -11.58 57.48 25.41
N ARG A 14 -10.39 57.94 25.80
CA ARG A 14 -9.33 58.47 24.91
C ARG A 14 -7.92 58.03 25.35
N ASN A 15 -7.20 57.28 24.51
CA ASN A 15 -5.74 57.06 24.54
C ASN A 15 -5.33 56.77 23.07
N ILE A 16 -4.45 57.48 22.33
CA ILE A 16 -3.24 58.30 22.57
C ILE A 16 -1.93 57.47 22.73
N GLU A 17 -0.99 57.77 21.82
CA GLU A 17 0.44 57.36 21.74
C GLU A 17 0.76 55.86 21.45
N LYS A 18 1.84 55.50 20.75
CA LYS A 18 3.00 56.30 20.26
C LYS A 18 3.62 55.75 18.97
N THR A 19 4.29 56.62 18.22
CA THR A 19 5.06 56.37 16.98
C THR A 19 6.58 56.25 17.22
N SER A 20 7.27 55.41 16.43
CA SER A 20 8.68 55.56 15.98
C SER A 20 8.98 54.44 14.96
N GLU A 21 9.24 54.70 13.68
CA GLU A 21 10.50 55.26 13.09
C GLU A 21 11.74 54.37 13.25
N THR A 22 12.23 53.82 12.11
CA THR A 22 13.61 53.79 11.57
C THR A 22 13.54 53.03 10.23
N LYS A 23 13.94 53.61 9.08
CA LYS A 23 15.32 53.68 8.53
C LYS A 23 15.89 52.29 8.17
N GLU A 24 16.60 52.07 7.06
CA GLU A 24 17.33 52.97 6.15
C GLU A 24 17.55 52.30 4.78
N ASP A 25 17.78 53.09 3.73
CA ASP A 25 18.70 52.84 2.59
C ASP A 25 18.53 51.65 1.60
N SER A 26 18.97 51.74 0.33
CA SER A 26 19.29 52.90 -0.53
C SER A 26 19.35 52.45 -2.01
N CYS A 27 19.50 53.43 -2.91
CA CYS A 27 19.82 53.38 -4.34
C CYS A 27 20.86 52.28 -4.73
N ASN A 28 20.96 51.82 -5.99
CA ASN A 28 21.22 52.66 -7.17
C ASN A 28 21.07 51.89 -8.51
N SER A 29 21.06 52.65 -9.60
CA SER A 29 21.08 52.17 -11.00
C SER A 29 22.45 52.40 -11.69
N PHE A 30 22.54 52.08 -12.99
CA PHE A 30 23.71 52.19 -13.91
C PHE A 30 24.79 51.09 -13.76
N SER A 31 25.48 50.62 -14.82
CA SER A 31 25.44 50.94 -16.27
C SER A 31 26.17 49.87 -17.10
N GLY A 32 25.69 49.58 -18.32
CA GLY A 32 26.44 49.15 -19.53
C GLY A 32 27.39 47.93 -19.45
N ASP A 33 27.97 47.41 -20.52
CA ASP A 33 27.72 47.41 -21.98
C ASP A 33 28.95 46.66 -22.56
N GLU A 34 28.80 45.52 -23.26
CA GLU A 34 29.75 45.07 -24.31
C GLU A 34 29.33 43.75 -25.01
N SER A 35 30.01 43.48 -26.14
CA SER A 35 29.53 42.69 -27.29
C SER A 35 30.11 41.28 -27.46
N SER A 36 29.34 40.37 -28.08
CA SER A 36 29.77 39.33 -29.08
C SER A 36 28.55 38.46 -29.45
N SER A 37 28.09 38.30 -30.69
CA SER A 37 28.69 37.87 -31.97
C SER A 37 28.95 36.36 -32.08
N LEU A 38 28.13 35.68 -32.89
CA LEU A 38 28.37 34.33 -33.48
C LEU A 38 28.41 33.19 -32.42
N GLU A 39 28.26 31.89 -32.75
CA GLU A 39 28.31 31.21 -34.04
C GLU A 39 27.45 29.92 -34.02
N ASN A 40 27.13 29.37 -35.21
CA ASN A 40 26.25 28.22 -35.39
C ASN A 40 27.01 27.11 -36.15
N GLU A 41 27.56 26.10 -35.45
CA GLU A 41 27.99 24.80 -36.02
C GLU A 41 27.87 23.73 -34.90
N SER A 42 27.30 22.53 -35.04
CA SER A 42 27.01 21.60 -36.16
C SER A 42 28.18 20.70 -36.59
N LYS A 43 27.85 19.44 -36.94
CA LYS A 43 28.71 18.33 -37.48
C LYS A 43 29.43 17.46 -36.43
N LEU A 44 29.71 16.15 -36.67
CA LEU A 44 29.76 15.38 -37.94
C LEU A 44 29.51 13.85 -37.73
N LEU A 45 29.06 13.17 -38.80
CA LEU A 45 29.17 11.73 -39.18
C LEU A 45 28.05 10.75 -38.72
N SER A 46 27.47 9.86 -39.56
CA SER A 46 27.61 9.60 -41.02
C SER A 46 26.34 8.96 -41.63
N LEU A 47 26.08 9.21 -42.92
CA LEU A 47 25.17 8.44 -43.78
C LEU A 47 25.90 7.29 -44.52
N ASN A 48 25.15 6.31 -45.03
CA ASN A 48 25.01 6.07 -46.49
C ASN A 48 24.17 4.80 -46.80
N PHE A 49 23.28 4.88 -47.79
CA PHE A 49 23.36 4.09 -49.03
C PHE A 49 22.36 4.60 -50.10
N ASP A 50 22.53 4.09 -51.33
CA ASP A 50 22.38 4.87 -52.57
C ASP A 50 21.11 4.61 -53.42
N LYS A 51 21.00 5.41 -54.48
CA LYS A 51 19.88 5.50 -55.44
C LYS A 51 20.25 4.89 -56.82
N ALA A 52 19.32 4.17 -57.46
CA ALA A 52 19.41 3.77 -58.88
C ALA A 52 18.02 3.75 -59.57
N LEU A 53 17.98 3.61 -60.90
CA LEU A 53 16.90 4.07 -61.79
C LEU A 53 16.46 3.01 -62.83
N CYS A 54 15.26 3.21 -63.42
CA CYS A 54 14.72 2.67 -64.70
C CYS A 54 13.83 1.40 -64.73
N GLN A 55 12.84 1.45 -65.66
CA GLN A 55 11.81 0.45 -66.06
C GLN A 55 12.29 -0.39 -67.28
N PRO A 56 11.46 -1.15 -68.07
CA PRO A 56 10.09 -1.72 -67.92
C PRO A 56 9.99 -3.24 -68.36
N ASN A 57 8.77 -3.72 -68.67
CA ASN A 57 8.38 -4.93 -69.45
C ASN A 57 8.43 -6.32 -68.77
N GLU A 58 7.54 -7.30 -69.05
CA GLU A 58 6.23 -7.31 -69.75
C GLU A 58 5.43 -8.62 -69.44
N HIS A 59 4.14 -8.64 -69.83
CA HIS A 59 3.26 -9.81 -70.09
C HIS A 59 2.62 -10.67 -68.96
N ASN A 60 1.27 -10.67 -68.99
CA ASN A 60 0.32 -11.80 -69.15
C ASN A 60 0.51 -13.07 -68.29
N ASN A 61 -0.49 -13.75 -67.72
CA ASN A 61 -1.98 -13.73 -67.75
C ASN A 61 -2.46 -14.70 -66.61
N GLN A 62 -3.72 -14.88 -66.17
CA GLN A 62 -5.07 -14.30 -66.39
C GLN A 62 -6.01 -14.90 -65.30
N ILE A 63 -7.18 -14.28 -65.00
CA ILE A 63 -8.46 -14.94 -64.58
C ILE A 63 -8.44 -15.72 -63.22
N GLU A 64 -9.37 -15.59 -62.25
CA GLU A 64 -10.67 -14.91 -62.11
C GLU A 64 -11.06 -14.75 -60.61
N THR A 65 -12.22 -14.12 -60.34
CA THR A 65 -13.18 -14.24 -59.18
C THR A 65 -12.84 -15.11 -57.93
N GLN A 66 -13.33 -14.85 -56.71
CA GLN A 66 -14.22 -13.82 -56.12
C GLN A 66 -14.21 -13.97 -54.57
N GLU A 67 -14.78 -12.97 -53.89
CA GLU A 67 -15.11 -12.85 -52.45
C GLU A 67 -15.17 -14.14 -51.60
N ASN A 68 -14.58 -14.08 -50.40
CA ASN A 68 -14.89 -14.98 -49.29
C ASN A 68 -15.14 -14.18 -48.01
N TYR A 69 -16.41 -14.07 -47.62
CA TYR A 69 -16.84 -13.68 -46.28
C TYR A 69 -17.28 -14.96 -45.55
N ILE A 70 -16.73 -15.20 -44.36
CA ILE A 70 -17.13 -16.32 -43.49
C ILE A 70 -18.03 -15.80 -42.38
N PRO A 71 -19.21 -16.39 -42.16
CA PRO A 71 -19.91 -16.35 -40.88
C PRO A 71 -19.77 -17.65 -40.10
N ASP A 72 -19.62 -17.50 -38.80
CA ASP A 72 -19.62 -18.56 -37.77
C ASP A 72 -21.02 -19.17 -37.58
N HIS A 73 -21.08 -20.45 -37.15
CA HIS A 73 -21.96 -20.96 -36.09
C HIS A 73 -21.87 -22.49 -35.98
N GLY A 74 -21.49 -22.98 -34.79
CA GLY A 74 -21.43 -24.40 -34.46
C GLY A 74 -22.05 -24.75 -33.11
N GLY A 75 -23.17 -25.49 -33.13
CA GLY A 75 -23.82 -26.12 -31.98
C GLY A 75 -25.17 -26.70 -32.41
N GLY A 76 -25.61 -27.88 -31.99
CA GLY A 76 -25.02 -28.94 -31.15
C GLY A 76 -26.01 -30.13 -31.12
N LYS A 77 -25.85 -31.09 -30.19
CA LYS A 77 -26.71 -32.29 -29.98
C LYS A 77 -26.63 -33.36 -31.08
N ASP A 78 -26.77 -34.67 -30.84
CA ASP A 78 -26.84 -35.52 -29.62
C ASP A 78 -26.25 -36.92 -30.04
N SER A 79 -26.18 -38.05 -29.30
CA SER A 79 -26.89 -38.55 -28.12
C SER A 79 -26.16 -39.75 -27.45
N CYS A 80 -26.83 -40.40 -26.49
CA CYS A 80 -26.86 -41.84 -26.08
C CYS A 80 -25.80 -42.86 -26.60
N ALA A 81 -25.34 -43.86 -25.82
CA ALA A 81 -25.85 -44.42 -24.56
C ALA A 81 -24.79 -45.18 -23.70
N LYS A 82 -25.26 -45.65 -22.52
CA LYS A 82 -24.73 -46.65 -21.55
C LYS A 82 -23.90 -47.80 -22.20
N THR A 83 -22.93 -48.46 -21.55
CA THR A 83 -22.92 -49.10 -20.20
C THR A 83 -21.50 -49.37 -19.65
N ASP A 84 -21.38 -49.64 -18.34
CA ASP A 84 -20.17 -50.16 -17.67
C ASP A 84 -19.71 -51.56 -18.13
N THR A 85 -18.40 -51.71 -18.37
CA THR A 85 -17.54 -52.81 -17.85
C THR A 85 -16.06 -52.46 -18.07
N GLY A 86 -15.18 -52.72 -17.08
CA GLY A 86 -13.71 -52.72 -17.27
C GLY A 86 -13.16 -54.15 -17.33
N PRO A 87 -11.85 -54.37 -17.08
CA PRO A 87 -10.69 -53.52 -17.40
C PRO A 87 -9.55 -54.33 -18.11
N GLU A 88 -8.33 -53.77 -18.15
CA GLU A 88 -7.00 -54.38 -18.42
C GLU A 88 -6.37 -54.37 -19.84
N ASN A 89 -5.10 -53.92 -19.87
CA ASN A 89 -3.94 -54.41 -20.67
C ASN A 89 -3.95 -54.20 -22.21
N SER A 90 -2.83 -53.94 -22.92
CA SER A 90 -1.39 -53.77 -22.60
C SER A 90 -0.62 -53.18 -23.83
N GLU A 91 0.52 -52.49 -23.62
CA GLU A 91 1.69 -52.35 -24.55
C GLU A 91 1.53 -51.61 -25.93
N GLN A 92 2.56 -51.08 -26.63
CA GLN A 92 4.03 -51.04 -26.42
C GLN A 92 4.76 -49.85 -27.12
N ILE A 93 5.79 -49.30 -26.45
CA ILE A 93 7.11 -48.80 -26.93
C ILE A 93 7.25 -47.75 -28.07
N THR A 94 7.80 -46.57 -27.70
CA THR A 94 8.99 -45.86 -28.25
C THR A 94 9.15 -44.50 -27.52
N SER A 95 10.31 -43.82 -27.36
CA SER A 95 11.75 -44.18 -27.41
C SER A 95 12.59 -43.10 -26.64
N PHE A 96 13.93 -43.08 -26.77
CA PHE A 96 14.89 -42.15 -26.12
C PHE A 96 15.95 -41.65 -27.14
N PRO A 97 16.73 -40.54 -26.96
CA PRO A 97 17.62 -40.29 -25.77
C PRO A 97 18.02 -38.83 -25.36
N GLY A 98 18.67 -38.68 -24.18
CA GLY A 98 19.80 -37.72 -23.98
C GLY A 98 19.84 -36.78 -22.75
N GLY A 99 20.63 -37.12 -21.72
CA GLY A 99 21.30 -36.22 -20.73
C GLY A 99 20.46 -35.64 -19.55
N ASP A 100 20.62 -36.06 -18.29
CA ASP A 100 21.63 -35.65 -17.26
C ASP A 100 21.55 -34.16 -16.81
N PHE A 101 21.46 -33.77 -15.53
CA PHE A 101 21.86 -34.38 -14.24
C PHE A 101 20.95 -33.99 -13.03
N THR A 102 21.18 -34.67 -11.88
CA THR A 102 20.77 -34.34 -10.48
C THR A 102 19.35 -34.67 -9.96
N LYS A 103 19.20 -35.89 -9.39
CA LYS A 103 19.07 -36.05 -7.91
C LYS A 103 19.29 -37.49 -7.48
N GLN A 104 20.08 -37.68 -6.43
CA GLN A 104 20.47 -38.97 -5.87
C GLN A 104 19.71 -39.21 -4.55
N VAL A 105 19.71 -40.47 -4.08
CA VAL A 105 19.18 -40.95 -2.78
C VAL A 105 17.67 -41.19 -2.69
N LEU A 106 17.27 -42.41 -3.11
CA LEU A 106 16.46 -43.31 -2.29
C LEU A 106 16.86 -44.76 -2.63
N LYS A 107 17.72 -45.36 -1.79
CA LYS A 107 18.08 -46.78 -1.86
C LYS A 107 18.22 -47.34 -0.44
N THR A 108 17.08 -47.64 0.18
CA THR A 108 16.96 -48.35 1.46
C THR A 108 16.03 -49.53 1.26
N SER A 109 16.60 -50.65 0.82
CA SER A 109 15.91 -51.93 0.60
C SER A 109 16.91 -53.10 0.62
N GLU A 110 18.13 -52.89 0.12
CA GLU A 110 19.20 -53.89 0.12
C GLU A 110 19.74 -54.23 1.53
N ALA A 111 19.46 -53.40 2.55
CA ALA A 111 19.88 -53.63 3.93
C ALA A 111 18.95 -54.58 4.72
N GLU A 112 17.64 -54.58 4.44
CA GLU A 112 16.68 -55.44 5.18
C GLU A 112 16.77 -56.90 4.75
N GLN A 113 17.09 -57.18 3.48
CA GLN A 113 17.39 -58.54 3.02
C GLN A 113 18.67 -59.10 3.67
N ALA A 114 19.73 -58.30 3.80
CA ALA A 114 20.98 -58.73 4.44
C ALA A 114 20.78 -59.09 5.92
N VAL A 115 20.02 -58.29 6.68
CA VAL A 115 19.71 -58.57 8.09
C VAL A 115 18.83 -59.82 8.25
N THR A 116 17.89 -60.02 7.34
CA THR A 116 17.03 -61.23 7.34
C THR A 116 17.82 -62.50 7.02
N GLN A 117 18.85 -62.41 6.17
CA GLN A 117 19.72 -63.53 5.80
C GLN A 117 20.67 -63.92 6.94
N ILE A 118 21.26 -62.94 7.65
CA ILE A 118 22.09 -63.19 8.84
C ILE A 118 21.27 -63.79 10.01
N LEU A 119 20.01 -63.37 10.17
CA LEU A 119 19.08 -63.96 11.14
C LEU A 119 18.62 -65.39 10.78
N ALA A 120 18.79 -65.81 9.53
CA ALA A 120 18.55 -67.19 9.11
C ALA A 120 19.75 -68.11 9.42
N GLU A 121 20.98 -67.64 9.18
CA GLU A 121 22.20 -68.41 9.48
C GLU A 121 22.47 -68.58 10.99
N LEU A 122 22.07 -67.61 11.82
CA LEU A 122 22.14 -67.74 13.28
C LEU A 122 21.06 -68.67 13.89
N ARG A 123 20.18 -69.26 13.07
CA ARG A 123 19.10 -70.16 13.51
C ARG A 123 19.39 -71.65 13.26
N SER A 124 20.56 -72.00 12.72
CA SER A 124 20.93 -73.35 12.28
C SER A 124 22.17 -73.93 12.99
N SER A 125 22.32 -73.69 14.29
CA SER A 125 23.26 -74.42 15.16
C SER A 125 22.56 -75.00 16.39
N THR A 126 21.74 -76.03 16.17
CA THR A 126 21.12 -76.83 17.22
C THR A 126 22.21 -77.49 18.07
N PHE A 127 22.32 -77.11 19.35
CA PHE A 127 23.17 -77.83 20.30
C PHE A 127 22.60 -79.24 20.50
N ILE A 128 23.38 -80.27 20.21
CA ILE A 128 22.97 -81.67 20.39
C ILE A 128 23.08 -82.03 21.87
N GLU A 129 21.93 -82.20 22.52
CA GLU A 129 21.81 -82.91 23.78
C GLU A 129 21.57 -84.40 23.51
N ALA A 130 22.59 -85.24 23.72
CA ALA A 130 22.50 -86.66 24.11
C ALA A 130 23.87 -87.33 23.95
N GLY A 131 24.46 -87.82 25.06
CA GLY A 131 25.79 -88.43 25.01
C GLY A 131 26.27 -89.08 26.29
N ASN A 132 25.35 -89.63 27.11
CA ASN A 132 25.68 -90.37 28.33
C ASN A 132 26.46 -91.67 28.03
N GLN A 133 27.76 -91.58 27.78
CA GLN A 133 28.66 -92.72 27.95
C GLN A 133 29.09 -92.81 29.41
N LYS A 134 28.20 -93.44 30.17
CA LYS A 134 28.43 -93.91 31.53
C LYS A 134 29.41 -95.09 31.46
N THR A 135 30.69 -94.81 31.23
CA THR A 135 31.77 -95.74 31.56
C THR A 135 31.59 -96.08 33.03
N TYR A 136 31.25 -97.34 33.31
CA TYR A 136 31.31 -97.85 34.68
C TYR A 136 32.75 -97.66 35.14
N SER A 137 32.92 -96.77 36.11
CA SER A 137 34.19 -96.54 36.77
C SER A 137 34.71 -97.87 37.32
N GLU A 138 35.87 -98.33 36.86
CA GLU A 138 36.75 -99.06 37.77
C GLU A 138 36.87 -98.20 39.03
N SER A 139 36.66 -98.83 40.19
CA SER A 139 36.74 -98.14 41.47
C SER A 139 38.10 -97.42 41.56
N PRO A 140 38.18 -96.14 41.99
CA PRO A 140 39.45 -95.43 42.09
C PRO A 140 40.48 -96.07 43.05
N TYR A 141 40.08 -97.14 43.76
CA TYR A 141 40.89 -97.96 44.66
C TYR A 141 41.42 -99.25 44.02
N ASP A 142 41.03 -99.60 42.79
CA ASP A 142 41.37 -100.87 42.15
C ASP A 142 42.66 -100.78 41.30
N THR A 143 43.78 -100.53 41.99
CA THR A 143 45.10 -100.51 41.36
C THR A 143 45.60 -101.91 41.00
N ASP A 144 46.56 -101.99 40.07
CA ASP A 144 47.20 -103.25 39.66
C ASP A 144 47.96 -103.92 40.83
N CYS A 145 48.29 -103.16 41.88
CA CYS A 145 48.89 -103.64 43.12
C CYS A 145 47.86 -104.37 43.99
N THR A 146 46.68 -103.78 44.24
CA THR A 146 45.53 -104.42 44.89
C THR A 146 45.08 -105.70 44.18
N LYS A 147 45.06 -105.72 42.85
CA LYS A 147 44.75 -106.94 42.05
C LYS A 147 45.80 -108.05 42.28
N LYS A 148 47.09 -107.70 42.41
CA LYS A 148 48.19 -108.62 42.79
C LYS A 148 48.13 -109.10 44.25
N LEU A 149 47.69 -108.25 45.17
CA LEU A 149 47.54 -108.59 46.58
C LEU A 149 46.42 -109.63 46.77
N ILE A 150 45.27 -109.38 46.13
CA ILE A 150 44.12 -110.31 46.14
C ILE A 150 44.48 -111.64 45.48
N SER A 151 45.26 -111.66 44.39
CA SER A 151 45.69 -112.92 43.77
C SER A 151 46.67 -113.71 44.65
N LYS A 152 47.59 -113.04 45.37
CA LYS A 152 48.47 -113.68 46.39
C LYS A 152 47.67 -114.28 47.56
N ILE A 153 46.62 -113.62 48.02
CA ILE A 153 45.75 -114.11 49.10
C ILE A 153 44.94 -115.33 48.64
N LYS A 154 44.48 -115.36 47.37
CA LYS A 154 43.75 -116.49 46.80
C LYS A 154 44.57 -117.77 46.61
N THR A 155 45.90 -117.70 46.59
CA THR A 155 46.79 -118.85 46.39
C THR A 155 47.24 -119.54 47.69
N VAL A 156 46.74 -119.12 48.85
CA VAL A 156 47.06 -119.74 50.15
C VAL A 156 45.77 -120.08 50.89
N SER A 157 45.60 -121.36 51.23
CA SER A 157 44.46 -121.97 51.95
C SER A 157 43.25 -122.41 51.10
N THR A 158 43.32 -123.65 50.59
CA THR A 158 42.14 -124.50 50.37
C THR A 158 42.36 -125.84 51.08
N SER A 159 41.58 -126.01 52.14
CA SER A 159 41.31 -127.14 53.06
C SER A 159 41.66 -128.62 52.76
N GLU A 160 42.16 -129.02 51.59
CA GLU A 160 42.42 -130.44 51.28
C GLU A 160 43.70 -130.98 51.93
N ASP A 161 44.81 -130.23 51.89
CA ASP A 161 46.09 -130.60 52.52
C ASP A 161 45.96 -130.98 54.01
N LEU A 162 45.04 -130.33 54.73
CA LEU A 162 44.83 -130.56 56.16
C LEU A 162 44.03 -131.84 56.46
N LEU A 163 43.20 -132.32 55.51
CA LEU A 163 42.52 -133.61 55.64
C LEU A 163 43.49 -134.77 55.36
N GLU A 164 44.35 -134.62 54.35
CA GLU A 164 45.34 -135.65 53.99
C GLU A 164 46.43 -135.81 55.07
N GLU A 165 46.82 -134.71 55.75
CA GLU A 165 47.73 -134.74 56.92
C GLU A 165 47.07 -135.46 58.14
N ILE A 166 45.74 -135.36 58.31
CA ILE A 166 44.99 -136.05 59.39
C ILE A 166 44.72 -137.53 59.08
N GLU A 167 44.37 -137.88 57.83
CA GLU A 167 44.22 -139.29 57.42
C GLU A 167 45.56 -140.04 57.48
N SER A 168 46.67 -139.36 57.18
CA SER A 168 48.03 -139.91 57.32
C SER A 168 48.44 -140.21 58.77
N GLU A 169 48.08 -139.35 59.73
CA GLU A 169 48.34 -139.61 61.16
C GLU A 169 47.43 -140.71 61.75
N LEU A 170 46.21 -140.89 61.22
CA LEU A 170 45.27 -141.91 61.72
C LEU A 170 45.58 -143.35 61.25
N LEU A 171 46.32 -143.53 60.15
CA LEU A 171 46.61 -144.86 59.57
C LEU A 171 47.94 -145.50 60.04
N SER A 172 48.74 -144.83 60.87
CA SER A 172 50.11 -145.27 61.21
C SER A 172 50.31 -145.84 62.62
N THR A 173 49.23 -146.21 63.35
CA THR A 173 49.35 -146.91 64.65
C THR A 173 48.29 -147.99 64.90
N GLU A 174 48.44 -149.16 64.27
CA GLU A 174 47.82 -150.45 64.64
C GLU A 174 48.71 -151.57 64.05
N PHE A 175 49.20 -152.61 64.74
CA PHE A 175 48.97 -153.21 66.06
C PHE A 175 50.29 -153.76 66.63
N ALA A 176 50.31 -154.21 67.90
CA ALA A 176 50.43 -155.66 68.22
C ALA A 176 50.90 -155.99 69.66
N LYS A 177 49.97 -156.51 70.48
CA LYS A 177 50.20 -157.72 71.28
C LYS A 177 48.89 -158.39 71.69
N GLU A 178 48.55 -159.51 71.05
CA GLU A 178 47.51 -160.42 71.55
C GLU A 178 47.97 -161.11 72.85
N HIS A 179 47.04 -161.43 73.76
CA HIS A 179 47.31 -162.31 74.90
C HIS A 179 46.12 -163.22 75.24
N ARG A 180 46.25 -164.51 74.89
CA ARG A 180 45.96 -165.60 75.84
C ARG A 180 47.18 -165.76 76.75
N VAL A 181 46.98 -166.17 78.01
CA VAL A 181 48.08 -166.38 78.97
C VAL A 181 48.78 -167.73 78.72
N PRO A 182 50.10 -167.73 78.43
CA PRO A 182 51.01 -168.68 79.11
C PRO A 182 52.46 -168.14 79.29
N ASN A 183 53.40 -168.82 79.95
CA ASN A 183 53.40 -169.45 81.29
C ASN A 183 54.88 -169.76 81.66
N GLY A 184 55.42 -169.59 82.87
CA GLY A 184 54.82 -169.06 84.10
C GLY A 184 55.86 -168.32 84.95
N MET A 185 55.69 -167.00 85.11
CA MET A 185 56.68 -166.02 85.59
C MET A 185 57.94 -165.85 84.69
N ASN A 186 58.61 -164.67 84.76
CA ASN A 186 59.78 -164.20 83.96
C ASN A 186 59.47 -163.88 82.46
N LYS A 187 60.24 -163.09 81.68
CA LYS A 187 61.24 -161.98 81.82
C LYS A 187 61.31 -161.25 80.44
N GLY A 188 61.89 -160.06 80.24
CA GLY A 188 62.52 -159.12 81.18
C GLY A 188 62.96 -157.77 80.56
N GLU A 189 63.64 -157.74 79.40
CA GLU A 189 64.59 -156.64 79.02
C GLU A 189 64.22 -155.81 77.78
N ASN A 190 63.44 -156.36 76.84
CA ASN A 190 63.25 -155.79 75.48
C ASN A 190 62.32 -154.55 75.38
N ALA A 191 61.82 -154.03 76.50
CA ALA A 191 60.80 -152.97 76.52
C ALA A 191 61.39 -151.54 76.54
N LEU A 192 62.63 -151.36 77.01
CA LEU A 192 63.18 -150.04 77.30
C LEU A 192 63.59 -149.26 76.03
N ILE A 193 64.21 -149.96 75.07
CA ILE A 193 64.76 -149.37 73.83
C ILE A 193 63.66 -148.79 72.91
N MET A 194 62.44 -149.34 72.97
CA MET A 194 61.32 -148.87 72.15
C MET A 194 60.71 -147.55 72.64
N PHE A 195 60.82 -147.24 73.93
CA PHE A 195 60.26 -146.02 74.51
C PHE A 195 61.11 -144.79 74.16
N GLU A 196 62.44 -144.91 74.26
CA GLU A 196 63.37 -143.80 74.07
C GLU A 196 63.37 -143.26 72.62
N LYS A 197 63.18 -144.14 71.64
CA LYS A 197 63.07 -143.76 70.22
C LYS A 197 61.80 -142.94 69.92
N CYS A 198 60.68 -143.27 70.56
CA CYS A 198 59.38 -142.59 70.38
C CYS A 198 59.42 -141.13 70.87
N VAL A 199 60.10 -140.87 71.99
CA VAL A 199 60.24 -139.51 72.54
C VAL A 199 61.07 -138.62 71.62
N GLN A 200 62.14 -139.15 71.03
CA GLN A 200 63.04 -138.40 70.14
C GLN A 200 62.30 -137.89 68.88
N ASP A 201 61.48 -138.74 68.26
CA ASP A 201 60.73 -138.40 67.04
C ASP A 201 59.63 -137.33 67.32
N LYS A 202 58.97 -137.39 68.48
CA LYS A 202 57.98 -136.38 68.90
C LYS A 202 58.60 -134.99 69.08
N TYR A 203 59.80 -134.89 69.66
CA TYR A 203 60.52 -133.62 69.76
C TYR A 203 60.89 -133.04 68.38
N LEU A 204 61.32 -133.91 67.45
CA LEU A 204 61.70 -133.50 66.10
C LEU A 204 60.49 -132.97 65.29
N GLN A 205 59.32 -133.62 65.41
CA GLN A 205 58.05 -133.11 64.85
C GLN A 205 57.72 -131.72 65.42
N GLN A 206 57.82 -131.54 66.75
CA GLN A 206 57.48 -130.27 67.39
C GLN A 206 58.41 -129.12 66.95
N GLU A 207 59.71 -129.37 66.80
CA GLU A 207 60.66 -128.40 66.28
C GLU A 207 60.34 -127.99 64.83
N HIS A 208 59.92 -128.94 63.99
CA HIS A 208 59.51 -128.68 62.60
C HIS A 208 58.27 -127.78 62.54
N THR A 209 57.25 -128.06 63.37
CA THR A 209 56.03 -127.23 63.45
C THR A 209 56.34 -125.80 63.93
N ILE A 210 57.21 -125.63 64.92
CA ILE A 210 57.65 -124.30 65.38
C ILE A 210 58.36 -123.55 64.24
N LYS A 211 59.23 -124.21 63.46
CA LYS A 211 59.87 -123.59 62.28
C LYS A 211 58.87 -123.20 61.18
N LYS A 212 57.82 -124.01 60.94
CA LYS A 212 56.72 -123.68 60.00
C LYS A 212 55.99 -122.40 60.44
N LEU A 213 55.59 -122.33 61.71
CA LEU A 213 54.91 -121.16 62.30
C LEU A 213 55.78 -119.90 62.30
N ILE A 214 57.09 -119.99 62.59
CA ILE A 214 58.01 -118.84 62.50
C ILE A 214 58.10 -118.32 61.06
N LYS A 215 58.15 -119.23 60.07
CA LYS A 215 58.20 -118.87 58.64
C LYS A 215 56.90 -118.20 58.17
N GLU A 216 55.74 -118.65 58.67
CA GLU A 216 54.44 -118.04 58.41
C GLU A 216 54.28 -116.68 59.10
N ASN A 217 54.67 -116.55 60.36
CA ASN A 217 54.65 -115.27 61.08
C ASN A 217 55.55 -114.23 60.37
N LYS A 218 56.73 -114.64 59.89
CA LYS A 218 57.59 -113.77 59.06
C LYS A 218 56.91 -113.33 57.75
N LYS A 219 56.24 -114.24 57.03
CA LYS A 219 55.44 -113.88 55.84
C LYS A 219 54.32 -112.89 56.18
N HIS A 220 53.65 -113.04 57.32
CA HIS A 220 52.62 -112.10 57.76
C HIS A 220 53.19 -110.72 58.10
N GLN A 221 54.38 -110.65 58.71
CA GLN A 221 55.07 -109.38 58.96
C GLN A 221 55.47 -108.68 57.64
N GLU A 222 55.99 -109.43 56.66
CA GLU A 222 56.29 -108.91 55.33
C GLU A 222 55.02 -108.39 54.63
N LEU A 223 53.91 -109.14 54.69
CA LEU A 223 52.62 -108.72 54.13
C LEU A 223 52.06 -107.44 54.79
N ILE A 224 52.21 -107.29 56.11
CA ILE A 224 51.78 -106.09 56.84
C ILE A 224 52.63 -104.87 56.43
N LEU A 225 53.93 -105.05 56.22
CA LEU A 225 54.81 -103.99 55.72
C LEU A 225 54.45 -103.57 54.29
N ASP A 226 54.20 -104.53 53.40
CA ASP A 226 53.73 -104.27 52.03
C ASP A 226 52.43 -103.45 52.05
N ILE A 227 51.41 -103.89 52.81
CA ILE A 227 50.13 -103.18 52.97
C ILE A 227 50.31 -101.78 53.56
N CYS A 228 51.20 -101.61 54.54
CA CYS A 228 51.47 -100.29 55.11
C CYS A 228 52.07 -99.34 54.06
N SER A 229 53.01 -99.83 53.24
CA SER A 229 53.62 -99.05 52.16
C SER A 229 52.62 -98.69 51.06
N GLU A 230 51.73 -99.62 50.67
CA GLU A 230 50.67 -99.37 49.68
C GLU A 230 49.67 -98.32 50.19
N LYS A 231 49.23 -98.44 51.45
CA LYS A 231 48.37 -97.46 52.12
C LYS A 231 49.00 -96.06 52.18
N ASP A 232 50.31 -95.96 52.41
CA ASP A 232 51.01 -94.67 52.42
C ASP A 232 51.22 -94.09 50.99
N ASN A 233 51.47 -94.94 49.99
CA ASN A 233 51.50 -94.54 48.58
C ASN A 233 50.13 -94.00 48.11
N LEU A 234 49.04 -94.71 48.38
CA LEU A 234 47.67 -94.27 48.07
C LEU A 234 47.32 -92.95 48.75
N ARG A 235 47.83 -92.72 49.97
CA ARG A 235 47.67 -91.45 50.70
C ARG A 235 48.40 -90.29 50.00
N GLU A 236 49.57 -90.54 49.44
CA GLU A 236 50.31 -89.54 48.66
C GLU A 236 49.65 -89.26 47.31
N GLU A 237 49.13 -90.29 46.62
CA GLU A 237 48.37 -90.12 45.38
C GLU A 237 47.08 -89.32 45.59
N LEU A 238 46.34 -89.60 46.67
CA LEU A 238 45.16 -88.82 47.06
C LEU A 238 45.54 -87.35 47.27
N LYS A 239 46.65 -87.08 47.96
CA LYS A 239 47.16 -85.72 48.20
C LYS A 239 47.53 -85.02 46.88
N LYS A 240 48.19 -85.72 45.94
CA LYS A 240 48.49 -85.21 44.60
C LYS A 240 47.21 -84.88 43.82
N ARG A 241 46.21 -85.77 43.82
CA ARG A 241 44.91 -85.52 43.18
C ARG A 241 44.20 -84.29 43.76
N THR A 242 44.14 -84.16 45.09
CA THR A 242 43.49 -83.00 45.73
C THR A 242 44.21 -81.68 45.43
N GLU A 243 45.54 -81.67 45.28
CA GLU A 243 46.25 -80.45 44.87
C GLU A 243 46.03 -80.14 43.37
N THR A 244 45.95 -81.15 42.48
CA THR A 244 45.57 -80.91 41.07
C THR A 244 44.13 -80.43 40.94
N GLU A 245 43.20 -80.97 41.72
CA GLU A 245 41.79 -80.53 41.74
C GLU A 245 41.68 -79.08 42.22
N LYS A 246 42.43 -78.71 43.25
CA LYS A 246 42.54 -77.32 43.74
C LYS A 246 43.17 -76.39 42.70
N GLN A 247 44.17 -76.84 41.93
CA GLN A 247 44.72 -76.08 40.80
C GLN A 247 43.67 -75.87 39.71
N HIS A 248 42.95 -76.92 39.30
CA HIS A 248 41.85 -76.82 38.33
C HIS A 248 40.74 -75.88 38.82
N MET A 249 40.35 -75.96 40.09
CA MET A 249 39.36 -75.07 40.71
C MET A 249 39.82 -73.60 40.70
N ASN A 250 41.10 -73.33 40.93
CA ASN A 250 41.66 -71.98 40.82
C ASN A 250 41.65 -71.49 39.36
N THR A 251 42.03 -72.32 38.40
CA THR A 251 41.97 -71.99 36.96
C THR A 251 40.53 -71.73 36.49
N ILE A 252 39.56 -72.55 36.93
CA ILE A 252 38.14 -72.35 36.64
C ILE A 252 37.68 -70.99 37.15
N LYS A 253 37.97 -70.65 38.42
CA LYS A 253 37.63 -69.33 38.98
C LYS A 253 38.27 -68.16 38.23
N GLN A 254 39.51 -68.31 37.78
CA GLN A 254 40.19 -67.30 36.95
C GLN A 254 39.50 -67.13 35.59
N LEU A 255 39.06 -68.22 34.96
CA LEU A 255 38.30 -68.20 33.71
C LEU A 255 36.89 -67.61 33.91
N GLU A 256 36.20 -67.96 34.99
CA GLU A 256 34.90 -67.38 35.37
C GLU A 256 35.01 -65.86 35.56
N THR A 257 35.99 -65.39 36.34
CA THR A 257 36.22 -63.94 36.49
C THR A 257 36.58 -63.26 35.18
N ARG A 258 37.33 -63.93 34.29
CA ARG A 258 37.67 -63.37 32.98
C ARG A 258 36.47 -63.32 32.03
N ILE A 259 35.57 -64.30 32.10
CA ILE A 259 34.29 -64.31 31.36
C ILE A 259 33.37 -63.19 31.87
N GLU A 260 33.28 -63.00 33.20
CA GLU A 260 32.54 -61.91 33.84
C GLU A 260 33.05 -60.52 33.40
N GLU A 261 34.36 -60.31 33.35
CA GLU A 261 35.00 -59.10 32.82
C GLU A 261 34.70 -58.88 31.34
N LEU A 262 34.90 -59.90 30.50
CA LEU A 262 34.63 -59.82 29.07
C LEU A 262 33.15 -59.54 28.78
N ASN A 263 32.23 -60.12 29.54
CA ASN A 263 30.80 -59.83 29.42
C ASN A 263 30.48 -58.37 29.79
N LYS A 264 31.13 -57.80 30.82
CA LYS A 264 30.99 -56.38 31.18
C LYS A 264 31.57 -55.46 30.10
N GLU A 265 32.71 -55.80 29.52
CA GLU A 265 33.33 -55.05 28.41
C GLU A 265 32.46 -55.10 27.14
N VAL A 266 31.93 -56.28 26.78
CA VAL A 266 30.99 -56.46 25.67
C VAL A 266 29.71 -55.65 25.90
N GLN A 267 29.16 -55.64 27.11
CA GLN A 267 27.96 -54.87 27.43
C GLN A 267 28.22 -53.36 27.34
N ALA A 268 29.30 -52.86 27.94
CA ALA A 268 29.69 -51.44 27.85
C ALA A 268 29.96 -51.01 26.39
N SER A 269 30.53 -51.89 25.57
CA SER A 269 30.73 -51.66 24.13
C SER A 269 29.40 -51.57 23.37
N LYS A 270 28.45 -52.49 23.62
CA LYS A 270 27.09 -52.43 23.05
C LYS A 270 26.37 -51.14 23.42
N ASP A 271 26.39 -50.77 24.70
CA ASP A 271 25.71 -49.56 25.19
C ASP A 271 26.33 -48.29 24.58
N LYS A 272 27.65 -48.26 24.40
CA LYS A 272 28.36 -47.18 23.69
C LYS A 272 27.96 -47.09 22.20
N VAL A 273 27.86 -48.23 21.50
CA VAL A 273 27.42 -48.27 20.09
C VAL A 273 25.95 -47.83 19.97
N LEU A 274 25.07 -48.25 20.87
CA LEU A 274 23.67 -47.80 20.91
C LEU A 274 23.57 -46.29 21.14
N ALA A 275 24.34 -45.74 22.08
CA ALA A 275 24.38 -44.30 22.32
C ALA A 275 24.89 -43.51 21.08
N GLN A 276 25.89 -44.05 20.38
CA GLN A 276 26.40 -43.45 19.13
C GLN A 276 25.38 -43.53 17.98
N ASP A 277 24.67 -44.64 17.81
CA ASP A 277 23.61 -44.81 16.82
C ASP A 277 22.42 -43.86 17.08
N ILE A 278 21.99 -43.72 18.33
CA ILE A 278 20.95 -42.75 18.73
C ILE A 278 21.42 -41.32 18.44
N ALA A 279 22.66 -40.97 18.78
CA ALA A 279 23.22 -39.64 18.49
C ALA A 279 23.30 -39.36 16.99
N ALA A 280 23.73 -40.34 16.18
CA ALA A 280 23.79 -40.23 14.72
C ALA A 280 22.39 -40.08 14.10
N LYS A 281 21.40 -40.87 14.56
CA LYS A 281 20.00 -40.75 14.14
C LYS A 281 19.42 -39.37 14.46
N ASN A 282 19.69 -38.85 15.65
CA ASN A 282 19.25 -37.50 16.04
C ASN A 282 19.91 -36.41 15.17
N ALA A 283 21.22 -36.53 14.89
CA ALA A 283 21.92 -35.60 14.00
C ALA A 283 21.39 -35.64 12.56
N ILE A 284 21.12 -36.83 12.00
CA ILE A 284 20.51 -37.00 10.68
C ILE A 284 19.10 -36.40 10.64
N GLN A 285 18.27 -36.64 11.66
CA GLN A 285 16.93 -36.03 11.75
C GLN A 285 16.98 -34.51 11.84
N GLN A 286 17.94 -33.94 12.58
CA GLN A 286 18.13 -32.50 12.66
C GLN A 286 18.59 -31.91 11.32
N LEU A 287 19.55 -32.54 10.65
CA LEU A 287 19.98 -32.14 9.30
C LEU A 287 18.84 -32.23 8.28
N HIS A 288 18.00 -33.27 8.32
CA HIS A 288 16.82 -33.37 7.46
C HIS A 288 15.80 -32.26 7.74
N LYS A 289 15.53 -31.92 9.01
CA LYS A 289 14.65 -30.79 9.37
C LYS A 289 15.19 -29.46 8.86
N GLU A 290 16.49 -29.20 9.04
CA GLU A 290 17.13 -27.99 8.53
C GLU A 290 17.16 -27.94 7.00
N MET A 291 17.41 -29.06 6.33
CA MET A 291 17.40 -29.16 4.87
C MET A 291 16.00 -28.89 4.31
N ALA A 292 14.96 -29.48 4.92
CA ALA A 292 13.57 -29.22 4.58
C ALA A 292 13.20 -27.74 4.78
N HIS A 293 13.59 -27.13 5.90
CA HIS A 293 13.31 -25.72 6.17
C HIS A 293 14.06 -24.78 5.22
N ARG A 294 15.33 -25.07 4.88
CA ARG A 294 16.07 -24.31 3.85
C ARG A 294 15.42 -24.44 2.47
N MET A 295 14.94 -25.63 2.11
CA MET A 295 14.24 -25.88 0.85
C MET A 295 12.89 -25.16 0.78
N GLU A 296 12.12 -25.15 1.87
CA GLU A 296 10.86 -24.42 1.99
C GLU A 296 11.08 -22.90 1.89
N GLN A 297 12.08 -22.34 2.59
CA GLN A 297 12.45 -20.93 2.45
C GLN A 297 12.89 -20.57 1.02
N ALA A 298 13.65 -21.44 0.35
CA ALA A 298 14.07 -21.23 -1.03
C ALA A 298 12.88 -21.26 -1.99
N ASN A 299 11.99 -22.26 -1.87
CA ASN A 299 10.77 -22.36 -2.66
C ASN A 299 9.87 -21.14 -2.46
N LYS A 300 9.70 -20.67 -1.21
CA LYS A 300 8.93 -19.47 -0.90
C LYS A 300 9.50 -18.23 -1.61
N LYS A 301 10.81 -18.02 -1.59
CA LYS A 301 11.46 -16.90 -2.31
C LYS A 301 11.33 -17.01 -3.83
N CYS A 302 11.42 -18.22 -4.38
CA CYS A 302 11.18 -18.44 -5.82
C CYS A 302 9.73 -18.13 -6.21
N GLU A 303 8.77 -18.50 -5.37
CA GLU A 303 7.35 -18.25 -5.57
C GLU A 303 7.01 -16.76 -5.41
N GLU A 304 7.58 -16.06 -4.42
CA GLU A 304 7.49 -14.60 -4.26
C GLU A 304 8.04 -13.89 -5.51
N ALA A 305 9.23 -14.26 -5.99
CA ALA A 305 9.81 -13.70 -7.21
C ALA A 305 8.98 -14.00 -8.48
N ARG A 306 8.31 -15.17 -8.55
CA ARG A 306 7.37 -15.52 -9.63
C ARG A 306 6.15 -14.61 -9.60
N GLN A 307 5.55 -14.41 -8.43
CA GLN A 307 4.39 -13.53 -8.24
C GLN A 307 4.75 -12.06 -8.52
N GLU A 308 5.93 -11.59 -8.12
CA GLU A 308 6.42 -10.24 -8.46
C GLU A 308 6.60 -10.05 -9.97
N LYS A 309 7.17 -11.05 -10.67
CA LYS A 309 7.29 -11.04 -12.14
C LYS A 309 5.91 -10.99 -12.81
N GLU A 310 4.96 -11.81 -12.37
CA GLU A 310 3.59 -11.83 -12.90
C GLU A 310 2.86 -10.51 -12.63
N ALA A 311 3.01 -9.94 -11.43
CA ALA A 311 2.48 -8.62 -11.10
C ALA A 311 3.10 -7.51 -11.95
N MET A 312 4.40 -7.59 -12.28
CA MET A 312 5.08 -6.65 -13.17
C MET A 312 4.60 -6.77 -14.61
N VAL A 313 4.42 -7.98 -15.14
CA VAL A 313 3.82 -8.21 -16.46
C VAL A 313 2.39 -7.64 -16.52
N MET A 314 1.57 -7.90 -15.50
CA MET A 314 0.22 -7.34 -15.42
C MET A 314 0.18 -5.81 -15.30
N LYS A 315 1.18 -5.18 -14.66
CA LYS A 315 1.37 -3.72 -14.68
C LYS A 315 1.74 -3.21 -16.07
N TYR A 316 2.65 -3.89 -16.77
CA TYR A 316 3.07 -3.53 -18.12
C TYR A 316 1.90 -3.61 -19.11
N VAL A 317 1.15 -4.73 -19.11
CA VAL A 317 -0.03 -4.92 -19.97
C VAL A 317 -1.12 -3.86 -19.72
N ARG A 318 -1.35 -3.46 -18.47
CA ARG A 318 -2.27 -2.35 -18.16
C ARG A 318 -1.76 -1.02 -18.70
N GLY A 319 -0.48 -0.67 -18.46
CA GLY A 319 0.12 0.56 -18.98
C GLY A 319 0.16 0.61 -20.52
N GLU A 320 0.39 -0.52 -21.18
CA GLU A 320 0.33 -0.61 -22.65
C GLU A 320 -1.09 -0.44 -23.18
N LYS A 321 -2.10 -1.06 -22.53
CA LYS A 321 -3.52 -0.84 -22.85
C LYS A 321 -3.89 0.63 -22.68
N GLU A 322 -3.59 1.22 -21.53
CA GLU A 322 -3.85 2.64 -21.22
C GLU A 322 -3.17 3.56 -22.24
N SER A 323 -1.90 3.29 -22.61
CA SER A 323 -1.18 4.04 -23.65
C SER A 323 -1.85 3.92 -25.03
N LEU A 324 -2.40 2.75 -25.36
CA LEU A 324 -3.05 2.48 -26.64
C LEU A 324 -4.45 3.11 -26.70
N ASP A 325 -5.20 3.11 -25.59
CA ASP A 325 -6.51 3.76 -25.51
C ASP A 325 -6.37 5.30 -25.52
N LEU A 326 -5.40 5.87 -24.77
CA LEU A 326 -5.04 7.30 -24.88
C LEU A 326 -4.60 7.71 -26.29
N ARG A 327 -3.97 6.81 -27.05
CA ARG A 327 -3.59 7.05 -28.45
C ARG A 327 -4.82 7.15 -29.36
N LYS A 328 -5.79 6.24 -29.19
CA LYS A 328 -7.08 6.31 -29.92
C LYS A 328 -7.83 7.59 -29.58
N GLU A 329 -7.92 7.96 -28.31
CA GLU A 329 -8.58 9.20 -27.87
C GLU A 329 -7.91 10.43 -28.48
N LYS A 330 -6.57 10.48 -28.48
CA LYS A 330 -5.80 11.52 -29.17
C LYS A 330 -6.14 11.59 -30.66
N GLU A 331 -6.16 10.47 -31.38
CA GLU A 331 -6.50 10.43 -32.81
C GLU A 331 -7.94 10.91 -33.10
N ILE A 332 -8.89 10.57 -32.22
CA ILE A 332 -10.29 11.06 -32.28
C ILE A 332 -10.34 12.57 -32.03
N LEU A 333 -9.64 13.09 -31.03
CA LEU A 333 -9.57 14.52 -30.73
C LEU A 333 -8.89 15.30 -31.84
N GLU A 334 -7.81 14.78 -32.43
CA GLU A 334 -7.16 15.39 -33.61
C GLU A 334 -8.10 15.39 -34.83
N LYS A 335 -8.91 14.35 -35.04
CA LYS A 335 -9.92 14.34 -36.10
C LYS A 335 -10.98 15.41 -35.85
N LYS A 336 -11.53 15.49 -34.63
CA LYS A 336 -12.49 16.55 -34.24
C LYS A 336 -11.90 17.94 -34.42
N LEU A 337 -10.63 18.16 -34.05
CA LEU A 337 -9.92 19.43 -34.25
C LEU A 337 -9.76 19.77 -35.74
N ARG A 338 -9.38 18.81 -36.59
CA ARG A 338 -9.29 19.01 -38.05
C ARG A 338 -10.63 19.38 -38.66
N ASP A 339 -11.71 18.75 -38.22
CA ASP A 339 -13.05 19.03 -38.75
C ASP A 339 -13.61 20.38 -38.23
N ALA A 340 -13.34 20.74 -36.97
CA ALA A 340 -13.63 22.07 -36.44
C ALA A 340 -12.85 23.18 -37.17
N ASN A 341 -11.57 22.97 -37.49
CA ASN A 341 -10.77 23.92 -38.27
C ASN A 341 -11.35 24.13 -39.68
N LYS A 342 -11.78 23.07 -40.38
CA LYS A 342 -12.47 23.21 -41.68
C LYS A 342 -13.75 24.06 -41.56
N GLU A 343 -14.49 23.93 -40.47
CA GLU A 343 -15.70 24.73 -40.25
C GLU A 343 -15.37 26.20 -39.92
N CYS A 344 -14.30 26.45 -39.16
CA CYS A 344 -13.76 27.79 -38.95
C CYS A 344 -13.29 28.44 -40.27
N GLU A 345 -12.68 27.68 -41.18
CA GLU A 345 -12.30 28.15 -42.52
C GLU A 345 -13.52 28.47 -43.40
N LYS A 346 -14.56 27.62 -43.41
CA LYS A 346 -15.82 27.91 -44.10
C LYS A 346 -16.46 29.21 -43.59
N ASN A 347 -16.58 29.36 -42.27
CA ASN A 347 -17.15 30.55 -41.64
C ASN A 347 -16.30 31.80 -41.93
N THR A 348 -14.97 31.69 -41.89
CA THR A 348 -14.05 32.77 -42.29
C THR A 348 -14.26 33.18 -43.74
N ASN A 349 -14.44 32.22 -44.65
CA ASN A 349 -14.72 32.50 -46.06
C ASN A 349 -16.12 33.12 -46.25
N LYS A 350 -17.12 32.71 -45.47
CA LYS A 350 -18.45 33.32 -45.48
C LYS A 350 -18.43 34.76 -44.97
N ILE A 351 -17.65 35.05 -43.92
CA ILE A 351 -17.42 36.41 -43.41
C ILE A 351 -16.75 37.28 -44.49
N LYS A 352 -15.74 36.77 -45.20
CA LYS A 352 -15.11 37.49 -46.33
C LYS A 352 -16.13 37.83 -47.44
N GLN A 353 -16.96 36.87 -47.84
CA GLN A 353 -18.02 37.10 -48.84
C GLN A 353 -19.05 38.15 -48.37
N LEU A 354 -19.52 38.05 -47.13
CA LEU A 354 -20.46 39.03 -46.55
C LEU A 354 -19.84 40.43 -46.43
N SER A 355 -18.53 40.52 -46.13
CA SER A 355 -17.80 41.78 -46.10
C SER A 355 -17.66 42.40 -47.51
N GLN A 356 -17.47 41.58 -48.55
CA GLN A 356 -17.45 42.05 -49.94
C GLN A 356 -18.82 42.55 -50.39
N GLU A 357 -19.90 41.81 -50.10
CA GLU A 357 -21.28 42.25 -50.38
C GLU A 357 -21.66 43.52 -49.61
N LYS A 358 -21.23 43.65 -48.34
CA LYS A 358 -21.39 44.90 -47.57
C LYS A 358 -20.71 46.08 -48.26
N GLY A 359 -19.48 45.91 -48.75
CA GLY A 359 -18.77 46.94 -49.52
C GLY A 359 -19.49 47.31 -50.82
N ARG A 360 -19.97 46.32 -51.58
CA ARG A 360 -20.73 46.51 -52.82
C ARG A 360 -22.05 47.26 -52.58
N LEU A 361 -22.78 46.91 -51.51
CA LEU A 361 -24.03 47.60 -51.13
C LEU A 361 -23.77 49.03 -50.66
N HIS A 362 -22.68 49.28 -49.94
CA HIS A 362 -22.29 50.63 -49.52
C HIS A 362 -21.98 51.53 -50.73
N GLN A 363 -21.18 51.05 -51.68
CA GLN A 363 -20.89 51.78 -52.93
C GLN A 363 -22.16 52.06 -53.77
N LEU A 364 -23.11 51.10 -53.80
CA LEU A 364 -24.40 51.31 -54.46
C LEU A 364 -25.24 52.38 -53.74
N TYR A 365 -25.21 52.41 -52.40
CA TYR A 365 -25.88 53.44 -51.60
C TYR A 365 -25.30 54.83 -51.89
N GLU A 366 -23.97 55.00 -51.83
CA GLU A 366 -23.29 56.26 -52.17
C GLU A 366 -23.64 56.74 -53.58
N THR A 367 -23.71 55.80 -54.55
CA THR A 367 -24.11 56.11 -55.93
C THR A 367 -25.56 56.65 -55.99
N LYS A 368 -26.48 56.04 -55.23
CA LYS A 368 -27.89 56.45 -55.18
C LYS A 368 -28.11 57.74 -54.40
N GLU A 369 -27.33 57.99 -53.35
CA GLU A 369 -27.26 59.27 -52.66
C GLU A 369 -26.77 60.39 -53.60
N GLY A 370 -25.74 60.10 -54.42
CA GLY A 370 -25.25 61.00 -55.47
C GLY A 370 -26.25 61.24 -56.62
N GLU A 371 -27.10 60.27 -56.95
CA GLU A 371 -28.25 60.46 -57.85
C GLU A 371 -29.33 61.34 -57.22
N ALA A 372 -29.75 61.05 -55.99
CA ALA A 372 -30.74 61.84 -55.26
C ALA A 372 -30.30 63.31 -55.12
N THR A 373 -29.03 63.54 -54.78
CA THR A 373 -28.44 64.88 -54.68
C THR A 373 -28.42 65.61 -56.03
N ARG A 374 -28.25 64.90 -57.16
CA ARG A 374 -28.38 65.49 -58.50
C ARG A 374 -29.83 65.87 -58.83
N LEU A 375 -30.79 64.98 -58.55
CA LEU A 375 -32.21 65.23 -58.77
C LEU A 375 -32.74 66.40 -57.92
N ILE A 376 -32.26 66.57 -56.68
CA ILE A 376 -32.60 67.72 -55.84
C ILE A 376 -32.16 69.04 -56.51
N ARG A 377 -30.93 69.10 -57.04
CA ARG A 377 -30.43 70.30 -57.77
C ARG A 377 -31.24 70.58 -59.04
N GLU A 378 -31.67 69.53 -59.75
CA GLU A 378 -32.52 69.67 -60.94
C GLU A 378 -33.93 70.17 -60.58
N ILE A 379 -34.52 69.65 -59.50
CA ILE A 379 -35.78 70.15 -58.93
C ILE A 379 -35.67 71.63 -58.57
N ASP A 380 -34.59 72.05 -57.91
CA ASP A 380 -34.40 73.45 -57.53
C ASP A 380 -34.21 74.37 -58.74
N LYS A 381 -33.46 73.94 -59.76
CA LYS A 381 -33.38 74.64 -61.05
C LYS A 381 -34.76 74.76 -61.73
N LEU A 382 -35.56 73.70 -61.74
CA LEU A 382 -36.93 73.74 -62.29
C LEU A 382 -37.85 74.68 -61.49
N LYS A 383 -37.68 74.81 -60.17
CA LYS A 383 -38.39 75.84 -59.38
C LYS A 383 -37.96 77.25 -59.79
N GLU A 384 -36.68 77.50 -60.06
CA GLU A 384 -36.19 78.79 -60.55
C GLU A 384 -36.77 79.12 -61.94
N ASP A 385 -36.78 78.15 -62.86
CA ASP A 385 -37.39 78.30 -64.19
C ASP A 385 -38.91 78.57 -64.09
N ILE A 386 -39.63 77.82 -63.25
CA ILE A 386 -41.07 78.05 -62.98
C ILE A 386 -41.29 79.46 -62.40
N ASN A 387 -40.48 79.91 -61.45
CA ASN A 387 -40.56 81.26 -60.89
C ASN A 387 -40.30 82.33 -61.97
N SER A 388 -39.32 82.12 -62.86
CA SER A 388 -39.04 82.97 -64.03
C SER A 388 -40.24 83.05 -64.97
N HIS A 389 -40.90 81.91 -65.26
CA HIS A 389 -42.13 81.87 -66.06
C HIS A 389 -43.31 82.57 -65.37
N ILE A 390 -43.49 82.40 -64.06
CA ILE A 390 -44.52 83.11 -63.28
C ILE A 390 -44.32 84.63 -63.35
N ILE A 391 -43.08 85.12 -63.26
CA ILE A 391 -42.76 86.54 -63.41
C ILE A 391 -43.10 87.03 -64.83
N LYS A 392 -42.72 86.28 -65.88
CA LYS A 392 -43.04 86.61 -67.28
C LYS A 392 -44.55 86.65 -67.53
N VAL A 393 -45.31 85.68 -66.99
CA VAL A 393 -46.78 85.64 -67.11
C VAL A 393 -47.42 86.82 -66.39
N LYS A 394 -47.00 87.14 -65.15
CA LYS A 394 -47.47 88.33 -64.42
C LYS A 394 -47.19 89.62 -65.19
N TRP A 395 -46.02 89.75 -65.81
CA TRP A 395 -45.67 90.89 -66.65
C TRP A 395 -46.59 90.99 -67.89
N ALA A 396 -46.78 89.88 -68.61
CA ALA A 396 -47.66 89.84 -69.78
C ALA A 396 -49.13 90.12 -69.43
N GLN A 397 -49.61 89.61 -68.29
CA GLN A 397 -50.96 89.86 -67.77
C GLN A 397 -51.14 91.34 -67.38
N ASN A 398 -50.15 91.94 -66.71
CA ASN A 398 -50.17 93.37 -66.39
C ASN A 398 -50.14 94.24 -67.65
N LYS A 399 -49.34 93.86 -68.66
CA LYS A 399 -49.30 94.56 -69.96
C LYS A 399 -50.65 94.45 -70.69
N LEU A 400 -51.23 93.25 -70.80
CA LEU A 400 -52.55 93.05 -71.39
C LEU A 400 -53.62 93.86 -70.67
N LYS A 401 -53.57 93.95 -69.34
CA LYS A 401 -54.49 94.79 -68.56
C LYS A 401 -54.37 96.26 -68.93
N ALA A 402 -53.16 96.80 -69.04
CA ALA A 402 -52.93 98.18 -69.48
C ALA A 402 -53.44 98.44 -70.92
N GLU A 403 -53.21 97.51 -71.84
CA GLU A 403 -53.77 97.58 -73.20
C GLU A 403 -55.31 97.49 -73.21
N MET A 404 -55.91 96.66 -72.35
CA MET A 404 -57.37 96.58 -72.19
C MET A 404 -57.98 97.85 -71.62
N ASP A 405 -57.33 98.48 -70.63
CA ASP A 405 -57.78 99.74 -70.04
C ASP A 405 -57.65 100.90 -71.06
N SER A 406 -56.57 100.93 -71.86
CA SER A 406 -56.39 101.85 -73.01
C SER A 406 -57.44 101.63 -74.12
N HIS A 407 -57.71 100.36 -74.47
CA HIS A 407 -58.77 100.02 -75.43
C HIS A 407 -60.16 100.38 -74.91
N LYS A 408 -60.40 100.29 -73.60
CA LYS A 408 -61.65 100.74 -72.98
C LYS A 408 -61.80 102.25 -73.09
N GLU A 409 -60.76 103.02 -72.76
CA GLU A 409 -60.76 104.49 -72.90
C GLU A 409 -61.02 104.94 -74.34
N THR A 410 -60.33 104.33 -75.32
CA THR A 410 -60.53 104.63 -76.74
C THR A 410 -61.91 104.20 -77.26
N LYS A 411 -62.44 103.06 -76.80
CA LYS A 411 -63.81 102.63 -77.10
C LYS A 411 -64.86 103.59 -76.53
N ASP A 412 -64.65 104.12 -75.32
CA ASP A 412 -65.58 105.06 -74.70
C ASP A 412 -65.53 106.44 -75.40
N LYS A 413 -64.34 106.91 -75.82
CA LYS A 413 -64.21 108.06 -76.75
C LYS A 413 -64.90 107.82 -78.09
N LEU A 414 -64.80 106.62 -78.66
CA LEU A 414 -65.49 106.26 -79.91
C LEU A 414 -67.01 106.32 -79.74
N LYS A 415 -67.58 105.83 -78.63
CA LYS A 415 -69.00 105.99 -78.33
C LYS A 415 -69.40 107.46 -78.27
N GLU A 416 -68.62 108.30 -77.59
CA GLU A 416 -68.90 109.74 -77.47
C GLU A 416 -68.91 110.44 -78.85
N THR A 417 -67.94 110.14 -79.71
CA THR A 417 -67.94 110.66 -81.10
C THR A 417 -69.11 110.10 -81.92
N THR A 418 -69.51 108.85 -81.70
CA THR A 418 -70.67 108.24 -82.36
C THR A 418 -71.97 108.92 -81.93
N THR A 419 -72.14 109.26 -80.66
CA THR A 419 -73.32 110.01 -80.18
C THR A 419 -73.40 111.43 -80.74
N LYS A 420 -72.25 112.10 -80.95
CA LYS A 420 -72.19 113.41 -81.64
C LYS A 420 -72.54 113.26 -83.13
N LEU A 421 -72.12 112.17 -83.77
CA LEU A 421 -72.46 111.86 -85.15
C LEU A 421 -73.96 111.54 -85.33
N THR A 422 -74.61 110.87 -84.38
CA THR A 422 -76.06 110.62 -84.45
C THR A 422 -76.86 111.90 -84.27
N GLN A 423 -76.48 112.78 -83.35
CA GLN A 423 -77.11 114.11 -83.21
C GLN A 423 -77.00 114.92 -84.51
N ALA A 424 -75.81 115.01 -85.12
CA ALA A 424 -75.61 115.69 -86.40
C ALA A 424 -76.40 115.04 -87.57
N LYS A 425 -76.68 113.72 -87.51
CA LYS A 425 -77.54 113.04 -88.48
C LYS A 425 -79.03 113.36 -88.26
N GLU A 426 -79.49 113.39 -87.01
CA GLU A 426 -80.86 113.76 -86.65
C GLU A 426 -81.17 115.21 -87.06
N GLU A 427 -80.22 116.13 -86.87
CA GLU A 427 -80.28 117.50 -87.40
C GLU A 427 -80.39 117.52 -88.93
N ALA A 428 -79.58 116.72 -89.63
CA ALA A 428 -79.63 116.61 -91.10
C ALA A 428 -80.92 115.96 -91.63
N ASP A 429 -81.49 114.99 -90.92
CA ASP A 429 -82.77 114.35 -91.27
C ASP A 429 -83.95 115.28 -91.01
N GLN A 430 -83.90 116.11 -89.97
CA GLN A 430 -84.90 117.16 -89.73
C GLN A 430 -84.88 118.21 -90.86
N ILE A 431 -83.69 118.56 -91.38
CA ILE A 431 -83.56 119.41 -92.57
C ILE A 431 -84.14 118.72 -93.82
N ARG A 432 -83.80 117.44 -94.07
CA ARG A 432 -84.35 116.66 -95.20
C ARG A 432 -85.89 116.60 -95.17
N LYS A 433 -86.48 116.39 -94.00
CA LYS A 433 -87.94 116.31 -93.83
C LYS A 433 -88.62 117.64 -94.19
N ASN A 434 -88.08 118.77 -93.72
CA ASN A 434 -88.58 120.10 -94.08
C ASN A 434 -88.50 120.37 -95.60
N CYS A 435 -87.46 119.86 -96.29
CA CYS A 435 -87.37 119.95 -97.75
C CYS A 435 -88.38 119.03 -98.48
N GLN A 436 -88.72 117.88 -97.90
CA GLN A 436 -89.58 116.88 -98.54
C GLN A 436 -91.06 117.27 -98.50
N ASP A 437 -91.52 117.91 -97.41
CA ASP A 437 -92.87 118.46 -97.31
C ASP A 437 -93.10 119.65 -98.27
N MET A 438 -92.03 120.40 -98.62
CA MET A 438 -92.05 121.49 -99.61
C MET A 438 -92.23 120.99 -101.05
N ILE A 439 -91.73 119.80 -101.38
CA ILE A 439 -91.81 119.21 -102.73
C ILE A 439 -93.21 118.62 -102.99
N LYS A 440 -93.88 118.13 -101.94
CA LYS A 440 -95.15 117.40 -102.05
C LYS A 440 -96.35 118.29 -102.44
N THR A 441 -96.27 119.61 -102.21
CA THR A 441 -97.26 120.61 -102.64
C THR A 441 -97.11 121.07 -104.10
N TYR A 442 -96.09 120.59 -104.83
CA TYR A 442 -95.78 121.03 -106.21
C TYR A 442 -96.02 119.95 -107.28
N GLN A 443 -96.49 118.75 -106.91
CA GLN A 443 -96.52 117.57 -107.78
C GLN A 443 -97.94 116.97 -107.99
N GLU A 444 -98.98 117.81 -107.92
CA GLU A 444 -100.38 117.44 -108.21
C GLU A 444 -100.93 118.09 -109.51
N SER A 445 -100.08 118.38 -110.50
CA SER A 445 -100.51 118.86 -111.82
C SER A 445 -99.68 118.28 -113.00
N GLU A 446 -100.40 117.78 -114.01
CA GLU A 446 -99.99 117.33 -115.36
C GLU A 446 -99.50 115.87 -115.58
N GLU A 447 -100.48 115.00 -115.82
CA GLU A 447 -100.68 114.09 -116.98
C GLU A 447 -99.92 114.42 -118.31
N ILE A 448 -99.79 113.55 -119.34
CA ILE A 448 -99.77 112.06 -119.50
C ILE A 448 -99.24 111.71 -120.94
N LYS A 449 -98.63 110.51 -121.11
CA LYS A 449 -98.43 109.63 -122.32
C LYS A 449 -98.53 110.16 -123.78
N SER A 450 -97.76 109.52 -124.68
CA SER A 450 -98.35 108.87 -125.88
C SER A 450 -97.52 107.69 -126.41
N ASN A 451 -98.18 106.75 -127.09
CA ASN A 451 -97.61 105.54 -127.72
C ASN A 451 -97.57 105.70 -129.24
N GLU A 452 -96.77 104.89 -129.95
CA GLU A 452 -97.20 104.36 -131.25
C GLU A 452 -96.64 102.95 -131.52
N LEU A 453 -97.51 102.04 -131.95
CA LEU A 453 -97.20 100.64 -132.21
C LEU A 453 -98.13 100.11 -133.31
N ASP A 454 -97.75 100.24 -134.59
CA ASP A 454 -98.00 99.15 -135.54
C ASP A 454 -97.12 99.12 -136.79
N ALA A 455 -96.20 98.17 -136.82
CA ALA A 455 -95.62 97.59 -138.04
C ALA A 455 -95.37 96.09 -137.82
N LYS A 456 -96.23 95.44 -137.02
CA LYS A 456 -95.91 94.22 -136.26
C LYS A 456 -96.41 92.93 -136.92
N LEU A 457 -96.36 92.86 -138.26
CA LEU A 457 -97.04 91.80 -139.03
C LEU A 457 -96.22 91.18 -140.16
N ARG A 458 -94.88 91.18 -140.04
CA ARG A 458 -93.99 90.33 -140.87
C ARG A 458 -92.84 89.64 -140.12
N VAL A 459 -92.52 90.09 -138.91
CA VAL A 459 -91.56 89.42 -138.00
C VAL A 459 -92.25 88.32 -137.16
N THR A 460 -93.54 88.52 -136.86
CA THR A 460 -94.38 87.71 -135.96
C THR A 460 -94.66 86.27 -136.40
N LYS A 461 -94.17 85.84 -137.58
CA LYS A 461 -94.23 84.43 -138.01
C LYS A 461 -92.95 83.66 -137.65
N GLY A 462 -91.77 84.27 -137.79
CA GLY A 462 -90.49 83.65 -137.41
C GLY A 462 -90.25 83.66 -135.89
N GLU A 463 -90.75 84.68 -135.20
CA GLU A 463 -90.67 84.75 -133.72
C GLU A 463 -91.53 83.69 -133.04
N LEU A 464 -92.62 83.22 -133.67
CA LEU A 464 -93.50 82.19 -133.12
C LEU A 464 -92.87 80.79 -133.22
N GLU A 465 -92.21 80.47 -134.34
CA GLU A 465 -91.44 79.23 -134.50
C GLU A 465 -90.21 79.22 -133.57
N LYS A 466 -89.54 80.37 -133.39
CA LYS A 466 -88.44 80.52 -132.43
C LYS A 466 -88.91 80.38 -130.98
N GLN A 467 -90.05 80.98 -130.61
CA GLN A 467 -90.63 80.78 -129.27
C GLN A 467 -91.10 79.35 -129.03
N MET A 468 -91.60 78.63 -130.04
CA MET A 468 -91.94 77.21 -129.95
C MET A 468 -90.69 76.36 -129.63
N GLN A 469 -89.58 76.58 -130.36
CA GLN A 469 -88.33 75.87 -130.10
C GLN A 469 -87.73 76.26 -128.75
N GLU A 470 -87.63 77.56 -128.43
CA GLU A 470 -87.11 78.02 -127.13
C GLU A 470 -87.96 77.53 -125.95
N LYS A 471 -89.28 77.38 -126.10
CA LYS A 471 -90.15 76.73 -125.11
C LYS A 471 -89.85 75.24 -124.97
N SER A 472 -89.58 74.53 -126.07
CA SER A 472 -89.18 73.11 -126.05
C SER A 472 -87.84 72.93 -125.35
N ASP A 473 -86.82 73.71 -125.75
CA ASP A 473 -85.48 73.66 -125.18
C ASP A 473 -85.46 74.04 -123.69
N GLN A 474 -86.29 75.01 -123.28
CA GLN A 474 -86.50 75.33 -121.86
C GLN A 474 -87.17 74.18 -121.12
N LEU A 475 -88.18 73.53 -121.71
CA LEU A 475 -88.86 72.38 -121.10
C LEU A 475 -87.90 71.19 -120.94
N GLU A 476 -87.04 70.94 -121.92
CA GLU A 476 -86.02 69.88 -121.90
C GLU A 476 -84.92 70.20 -120.87
N MET A 477 -84.46 71.45 -120.78
CA MET A 477 -83.55 71.90 -119.71
C MET A 477 -84.17 71.75 -118.32
N HIS A 478 -85.48 72.04 -118.17
CA HIS A 478 -86.19 71.84 -116.92
C HIS A 478 -86.32 70.35 -116.57
N HIS A 479 -86.63 69.47 -117.53
CA HIS A 479 -86.63 68.02 -117.30
C HIS A 479 -85.24 67.48 -116.95
N ALA A 480 -84.17 67.96 -117.61
CA ALA A 480 -82.80 67.60 -117.29
C ALA A 480 -82.43 68.00 -115.85
N LYS A 481 -82.74 69.23 -115.44
CA LYS A 481 -82.52 69.71 -114.06
C LYS A 481 -83.36 68.96 -113.03
N ILE A 482 -84.60 68.58 -113.35
CA ILE A 482 -85.44 67.74 -112.48
C ILE A 482 -84.78 66.38 -112.31
N LYS A 483 -84.33 65.75 -113.40
CA LYS A 483 -83.63 64.45 -113.38
C LYS A 483 -82.32 64.51 -112.60
N GLU A 484 -81.48 65.53 -112.79
CA GLU A 484 -80.26 65.75 -112.00
C GLU A 484 -80.56 65.90 -110.51
N LEU A 485 -81.65 66.60 -110.16
CA LEU A 485 -82.07 66.81 -108.77
C LEU A 485 -82.66 65.52 -108.16
N GLU A 486 -83.35 64.70 -108.95
CA GLU A 486 -83.81 63.36 -108.57
C GLU A 486 -82.65 62.37 -108.39
N ASP A 487 -81.66 62.38 -109.29
CA ASP A 487 -80.44 61.59 -109.20
C ASP A 487 -79.57 62.00 -107.99
N LEU A 488 -79.51 63.31 -107.68
CA LEU A 488 -78.84 63.83 -106.48
C LEU A 488 -79.61 63.45 -105.19
N LYS A 489 -80.94 63.49 -105.19
CA LYS A 489 -81.76 63.01 -104.06
C LYS A 489 -81.58 61.52 -103.83
N ARG A 490 -81.50 60.74 -104.91
CA ARG A 490 -81.31 59.28 -104.88
C ARG A 490 -79.93 58.93 -104.30
N THR A 491 -78.86 59.52 -104.83
CA THR A 491 -77.49 59.31 -104.31
C THR A 491 -77.31 59.81 -102.87
N PHE A 492 -77.95 60.92 -102.48
CA PHE A 492 -77.98 61.37 -101.08
C PHE A 492 -78.71 60.37 -100.16
N LYS A 493 -79.81 59.77 -100.62
CA LYS A 493 -80.54 58.74 -99.86
C LYS A 493 -79.72 57.45 -99.73
N GLU A 494 -79.11 56.99 -100.82
CA GLU A 494 -78.18 55.85 -100.85
C GLU A 494 -77.04 56.06 -99.83
N GLY A 495 -76.37 57.22 -99.87
CA GLY A 495 -75.31 57.57 -98.89
C GLY A 495 -75.81 57.69 -97.45
N MET A 496 -77.05 58.14 -97.21
CA MET A 496 -77.67 58.16 -95.88
C MET A 496 -77.99 56.74 -95.35
N ASP A 497 -78.41 55.84 -96.23
CA ASP A 497 -78.72 54.46 -95.87
C ASP A 497 -77.42 53.64 -95.65
N GLU A 498 -76.37 53.87 -96.46
CA GLU A 498 -75.00 53.39 -96.22
C GLU A 498 -74.46 53.89 -94.88
N LEU A 499 -74.55 55.20 -94.59
CA LEU A 499 -74.11 55.77 -93.32
C LEU A 499 -74.88 55.18 -92.12
N ARG A 500 -76.17 54.84 -92.29
CA ARG A 500 -76.96 54.16 -91.25
C ARG A 500 -76.50 52.71 -91.04
N THR A 501 -76.22 51.96 -92.11
CA THR A 501 -75.71 50.57 -91.99
C THR A 501 -74.31 50.52 -91.38
N LEU A 502 -73.40 51.41 -91.80
CA LEU A 502 -72.07 51.55 -91.20
C LEU A 502 -72.15 51.92 -89.72
N ARG A 503 -73.04 52.85 -89.34
CA ARG A 503 -73.27 53.20 -87.92
C ARG A 503 -73.75 52.01 -87.09
N THR A 504 -74.67 51.21 -87.62
CA THR A 504 -75.13 49.97 -86.95
C THR A 504 -73.99 48.95 -86.84
N LYS A 505 -73.18 48.78 -87.89
CA LYS A 505 -72.03 47.86 -87.86
C LYS A 505 -70.98 48.27 -86.84
N VAL A 506 -70.65 49.56 -86.75
CA VAL A 506 -69.75 50.10 -85.72
C VAL A 506 -70.30 49.80 -84.32
N LYS A 507 -71.60 50.01 -84.09
CA LYS A 507 -72.23 49.69 -82.80
C LYS A 507 -72.10 48.21 -82.45
N CYS A 508 -72.43 47.28 -83.37
CA CYS A 508 -72.31 45.85 -83.11
C CYS A 508 -70.87 45.43 -82.78
N LEU A 509 -69.88 45.98 -83.49
CA LEU A 509 -68.45 45.71 -83.23
C LEU A 509 -67.98 46.30 -81.89
N GLU A 510 -68.54 47.42 -81.45
CA GLU A 510 -68.26 48.01 -80.14
C GLU A 510 -68.91 47.23 -78.99
N ASP A 511 -70.14 46.74 -79.18
CA ASP A 511 -70.81 45.81 -78.26
C ASP A 511 -70.01 44.48 -78.14
N GLU A 512 -69.43 43.99 -79.24
CA GLU A 512 -68.53 42.82 -79.25
C GLU A 512 -67.19 43.08 -78.57
N ARG A 513 -66.57 44.25 -78.79
CA ARG A 513 -65.36 44.67 -78.08
C ARG A 513 -65.61 44.71 -76.58
N LEU A 514 -66.74 45.26 -76.14
CA LEU A 514 -67.07 45.38 -74.72
C LEU A 514 -67.34 44.01 -74.07
N ARG A 515 -68.03 43.09 -74.76
CA ARG A 515 -68.20 41.70 -74.27
C ARG A 515 -66.87 40.97 -74.12
N THR A 516 -65.97 41.09 -75.09
CA THR A 516 -64.65 40.43 -75.03
C THR A 516 -63.73 41.09 -74.00
N GLU A 517 -63.86 42.39 -73.75
CA GLU A 517 -63.18 43.11 -72.68
C GLU A 517 -63.67 42.66 -71.28
N ASP A 518 -64.98 42.49 -71.09
CA ASP A 518 -65.58 41.91 -69.87
C ASP A 518 -65.12 40.47 -69.60
N GLU A 519 -65.05 39.63 -70.64
CA GLU A 519 -64.55 38.25 -70.54
C GLU A 519 -63.06 38.23 -70.17
N LEU A 520 -62.23 39.06 -70.82
CA LEU A 520 -60.83 39.23 -70.45
C LEU A 520 -60.66 39.75 -69.02
N SER A 521 -61.55 40.60 -68.53
CA SER A 521 -61.56 41.07 -67.14
C SER A 521 -61.80 39.91 -66.16
N LYS A 522 -62.82 39.08 -66.42
CA LYS A 522 -63.12 37.87 -65.62
C LYS A 522 -61.96 36.87 -65.62
N TYR A 523 -61.32 36.63 -66.78
CA TYR A 523 -60.15 35.76 -66.84
C TYR A 523 -58.95 36.32 -66.05
N LYS A 524 -58.70 37.64 -66.11
CA LYS A 524 -57.67 38.29 -65.28
C LYS A 524 -57.97 38.16 -63.78
N GLU A 525 -59.23 38.31 -63.37
CA GLU A 525 -59.65 38.14 -61.97
C GLU A 525 -59.43 36.70 -61.49
N ILE A 526 -59.84 35.69 -62.28
CA ILE A 526 -59.59 34.27 -61.99
C ILE A 526 -58.09 33.99 -61.87
N ILE A 527 -57.27 34.48 -62.80
CA ILE A 527 -55.80 34.31 -62.75
C ILE A 527 -55.21 34.99 -61.50
N ASN A 528 -55.68 36.17 -61.12
CA ASN A 528 -55.19 36.87 -59.93
C ASN A 528 -55.60 36.13 -58.64
N ARG A 529 -56.85 35.62 -58.57
CA ARG A 529 -57.30 34.76 -57.48
C ARG A 529 -56.45 33.48 -57.38
N GLN A 530 -56.21 32.79 -58.49
CA GLN A 530 -55.37 31.59 -58.55
C GLN A 530 -53.92 31.87 -58.12
N LYS A 531 -53.34 33.01 -58.53
CA LYS A 531 -52.01 33.44 -58.06
C LYS A 531 -51.98 33.67 -56.55
N ALA A 532 -53.00 34.32 -55.98
CA ALA A 532 -53.10 34.53 -54.55
C ALA A 532 -53.28 33.20 -53.78
N GLU A 533 -54.04 32.25 -54.34
CA GLU A 533 -54.25 30.91 -53.79
C GLU A 533 -52.97 30.06 -53.84
N ILE A 534 -52.23 30.08 -54.96
CA ILE A 534 -50.91 29.46 -55.08
C ILE A 534 -49.91 30.06 -54.07
N GLN A 535 -49.90 31.39 -53.91
CA GLN A 535 -49.03 32.05 -52.93
C GLN A 535 -49.39 31.61 -51.49
N ASN A 536 -50.68 31.56 -51.16
CA ASN A 536 -51.15 31.09 -49.86
C ASN A 536 -50.76 29.62 -49.58
N LEU A 537 -50.83 28.75 -50.59
CA LEU A 537 -50.38 27.36 -50.50
C LEU A 537 -48.86 27.26 -50.33
N LEU A 538 -48.07 28.04 -51.08
CA LEU A 538 -46.61 28.09 -50.93
C LEU A 538 -46.21 28.56 -49.53
N ASP A 539 -46.90 29.56 -48.97
CA ASP A 539 -46.59 30.05 -47.63
C ASP A 539 -47.02 29.07 -46.53
N LYS A 540 -48.11 28.30 -46.74
CA LYS A 540 -48.45 27.15 -45.88
C LYS A 540 -47.41 26.03 -45.94
N VAL A 541 -46.87 25.71 -47.11
CA VAL A 541 -45.79 24.71 -47.26
C VAL A 541 -44.55 25.16 -46.50
N LYS A 542 -44.11 26.42 -46.65
CA LYS A 542 -42.97 26.95 -45.86
C LYS A 542 -43.17 26.85 -44.35
N VAL A 543 -44.39 27.09 -43.85
CA VAL A 543 -44.72 26.93 -42.43
C VAL A 543 -44.67 25.45 -42.01
N ALA A 544 -45.16 24.53 -42.85
CA ALA A 544 -45.06 23.10 -42.60
C ALA A 544 -43.59 22.62 -42.57
N ASP A 545 -42.76 23.08 -43.51
CA ASP A 545 -41.31 22.80 -43.56
C ASP A 545 -40.61 23.32 -42.29
N GLN A 546 -40.90 24.54 -41.85
CA GLN A 546 -40.37 25.11 -40.60
C GLN A 546 -40.78 24.31 -39.36
N ILE A 547 -42.03 23.85 -39.29
CA ILE A 547 -42.51 22.99 -38.19
C ILE A 547 -41.81 21.62 -38.24
N GLN A 548 -41.58 21.06 -39.44
CA GLN A 548 -40.85 19.82 -39.62
C GLN A 548 -39.38 19.94 -39.19
N GLU A 549 -38.70 21.04 -39.53
CA GLU A 549 -37.35 21.35 -39.05
C GLU A 549 -37.28 21.57 -37.53
N GLN A 550 -38.27 22.23 -36.93
CA GLN A 550 -38.37 22.38 -35.47
C GLN A 550 -38.58 21.02 -34.78
N HIS A 551 -39.48 20.19 -35.29
CA HIS A 551 -39.74 18.85 -34.78
C HIS A 551 -38.52 17.93 -34.95
N GLN A 552 -37.77 18.04 -36.05
CA GLN A 552 -36.54 17.26 -36.25
C GLN A 552 -35.42 17.71 -35.31
N ARG A 553 -35.29 19.02 -35.04
CA ARG A 553 -34.37 19.54 -33.99
C ARG A 553 -34.76 19.05 -32.60
N GLY A 554 -36.04 19.19 -32.23
CA GLY A 554 -36.53 18.70 -30.94
C GLY A 554 -36.35 17.18 -30.77
N LYS A 555 -36.50 16.39 -31.83
CA LYS A 555 -36.15 14.95 -31.82
C LYS A 555 -34.66 14.71 -31.55
N GLN A 556 -33.77 15.46 -32.20
CA GLN A 556 -32.33 15.32 -31.96
C GLN A 556 -31.95 15.76 -30.54
N GLU A 557 -32.55 16.84 -30.02
CA GLU A 557 -32.35 17.30 -28.64
C GLU A 557 -32.83 16.25 -27.63
N ILE A 558 -34.00 15.64 -27.85
CA ILE A 558 -34.51 14.53 -27.03
C ILE A 558 -33.55 13.33 -27.08
N GLU A 559 -33.00 12.97 -28.24
CA GLU A 559 -32.07 11.84 -28.34
C GLU A 559 -30.75 12.12 -27.62
N ASN A 560 -30.17 13.32 -27.82
CA ASN A 560 -28.98 13.75 -27.09
C ASN A 560 -29.20 13.73 -25.56
N LEU A 561 -30.38 14.17 -25.08
CA LEU A 561 -30.73 14.14 -23.67
C LEU A 561 -30.93 12.70 -23.13
N LYS A 562 -31.41 11.76 -23.96
CA LYS A 562 -31.43 10.33 -23.58
C LYS A 562 -30.01 9.78 -23.46
N GLU A 563 -29.14 10.04 -24.43
CA GLU A 563 -27.73 9.62 -24.38
C GLU A 563 -27.03 10.16 -23.13
N GLU A 564 -27.29 11.43 -22.77
CA GLU A 564 -26.78 12.03 -21.53
C GLU A 564 -27.36 11.32 -20.29
N VAL A 565 -28.67 11.07 -20.22
CA VAL A 565 -29.31 10.33 -19.11
C VAL A 565 -28.79 8.89 -19.00
N GLU A 566 -28.55 8.19 -20.12
CA GLU A 566 -27.95 6.85 -20.13
C GLU A 566 -26.50 6.88 -19.64
N SER A 567 -25.72 7.91 -20.01
CA SER A 567 -24.35 8.11 -19.52
C SER A 567 -24.29 8.46 -18.02
N LEU A 568 -25.26 9.22 -17.52
CA LEU A 568 -25.39 9.52 -16.09
C LEU A 568 -25.83 8.27 -15.32
N ASN A 569 -26.73 7.45 -15.88
CA ASN A 569 -27.14 6.19 -15.26
C ASN A 569 -25.99 5.16 -15.23
N SER A 570 -25.13 5.07 -16.25
CA SER A 570 -23.96 4.20 -16.21
C SER A 570 -22.95 4.67 -15.14
N LEU A 571 -22.68 5.98 -15.06
CA LEU A 571 -21.87 6.57 -14.00
C LEU A 571 -22.44 6.32 -12.59
N ILE A 572 -23.76 6.46 -12.40
CA ILE A 572 -24.43 6.16 -11.12
C ILE A 572 -24.26 4.68 -10.76
N ASN A 573 -24.42 3.76 -11.71
CA ASN A 573 -24.23 2.33 -11.48
C ASN A 573 -22.78 1.99 -11.10
N ASP A 574 -21.79 2.63 -11.70
CA ASP A 574 -20.37 2.41 -11.36
C ASP A 574 -20.01 3.01 -9.99
N LEU A 575 -20.50 4.21 -9.67
CA LEU A 575 -20.38 4.79 -8.32
C LEU A 575 -21.07 3.93 -7.25
N GLN A 576 -22.19 3.29 -7.55
CA GLN A 576 -22.84 2.34 -6.65
C GLN A 576 -21.97 1.10 -6.39
N LYS A 577 -21.34 0.53 -7.44
CA LYS A 577 -20.39 -0.60 -7.29
C LYS A 577 -19.19 -0.20 -6.44
N ASP A 578 -18.66 1.01 -6.62
CA ASP A 578 -17.54 1.51 -5.82
C ASP A 578 -17.91 1.72 -4.34
N ILE A 579 -19.12 2.22 -4.06
CA ILE A 579 -19.67 2.33 -2.70
C ILE A 579 -19.82 0.94 -2.07
N GLU A 580 -20.37 -0.04 -2.79
CA GLU A 580 -20.47 -1.42 -2.31
C GLU A 580 -19.11 -2.07 -2.08
N GLY A 581 -18.15 -1.86 -3.00
CA GLY A 581 -16.77 -2.31 -2.85
C GLY A 581 -16.07 -1.66 -1.66
N SER A 582 -16.38 -0.40 -1.36
CA SER A 582 -15.87 0.28 -0.16
C SER A 582 -16.50 -0.27 1.12
N ARG A 583 -17.82 -0.51 1.15
CA ARG A 583 -18.50 -1.13 2.29
C ARG A 583 -18.02 -2.56 2.57
N LYS A 584 -17.70 -3.34 1.53
CA LYS A 584 -17.08 -4.67 1.68
C LYS A 584 -15.70 -4.57 2.32
N ARG A 585 -14.82 -3.69 1.82
CA ARG A 585 -13.50 -3.43 2.41
C ARG A 585 -13.60 -2.92 3.86
N GLU A 586 -14.55 -2.03 4.14
CA GLU A 586 -14.82 -1.53 5.50
C GLU A 586 -15.25 -2.66 6.45
N SER A 587 -16.16 -3.54 6.01
CA SER A 587 -16.58 -4.73 6.75
C SER A 587 -15.42 -5.70 7.01
N GLU A 588 -14.56 -5.93 6.02
CA GLU A 588 -13.34 -6.74 6.16
C GLU A 588 -12.34 -6.12 7.16
N LEU A 589 -12.14 -4.80 7.12
CA LEU A 589 -11.31 -4.08 8.10
C LEU A 589 -11.92 -4.11 9.51
N LEU A 590 -13.26 -4.02 9.65
CA LEU A 590 -13.97 -4.15 10.92
C LEU A 590 -13.81 -5.56 11.49
N LEU A 591 -14.00 -6.62 10.69
CA LEU A 591 -13.74 -8.01 11.06
C LEU A 591 -12.28 -8.26 11.44
N PHE A 592 -11.33 -7.64 10.74
CA PHE A 592 -9.91 -7.70 11.12
C PHE A 592 -9.66 -6.99 12.46
N THR A 593 -10.25 -5.81 12.66
CA THR A 593 -10.14 -5.02 13.90
C THR A 593 -10.77 -5.75 15.08
N GLU A 594 -11.93 -6.40 14.89
CA GLU A 594 -12.59 -7.25 15.88
C GLU A 594 -11.68 -8.42 16.29
N LYS A 595 -11.14 -9.17 15.31
CA LYS A 595 -10.19 -10.26 15.55
C LYS A 595 -8.93 -9.80 16.27
N LEU A 596 -8.38 -8.65 15.88
CA LEU A 596 -7.20 -8.06 16.52
C LEU A 596 -7.50 -7.66 17.96
N THR A 597 -8.65 -7.01 18.20
CA THR A 597 -9.10 -6.56 19.53
C THR A 597 -9.38 -7.74 20.45
N SER A 598 -10.09 -8.76 19.95
CA SER A 598 -10.36 -10.00 20.66
C SER A 598 -9.06 -10.71 21.05
N LYS A 599 -8.10 -10.83 20.12
CA LYS A 599 -6.80 -11.45 20.41
C LYS A 599 -5.93 -10.62 21.35
N ASN A 600 -6.01 -9.29 21.29
CA ASN A 600 -5.31 -8.40 22.22
C ASN A 600 -5.92 -8.51 23.63
N ALA A 601 -7.25 -8.56 23.76
CA ALA A 601 -7.94 -8.80 25.03
C ALA A 601 -7.60 -10.18 25.61
N GLN A 602 -7.54 -11.23 24.78
CA GLN A 602 -7.08 -12.55 25.20
C GLN A 602 -5.65 -12.50 25.74
N LEU A 603 -4.69 -11.98 24.96
CA LEU A 603 -3.29 -11.84 25.37
C LEU A 603 -3.12 -11.00 26.64
N GLN A 604 -3.92 -9.95 26.81
CA GLN A 604 -3.91 -9.12 28.00
C GLN A 604 -4.48 -9.88 29.21
N SER A 605 -5.48 -10.75 29.03
CA SER A 605 -5.96 -11.65 30.08
C SER A 605 -4.93 -12.72 30.46
N GLU A 606 -4.22 -13.28 29.48
CA GLU A 606 -3.13 -14.24 29.69
C GLU A 606 -1.94 -13.58 30.40
N SER A 607 -1.56 -12.37 30.00
CA SER A 607 -0.54 -11.56 30.67
C SER A 607 -0.93 -11.23 32.12
N ASN A 608 -2.18 -10.85 32.38
CA ASN A 608 -2.65 -10.58 33.75
C ASN A 608 -2.68 -11.86 34.60
N SER A 609 -3.02 -13.00 34.01
CA SER A 609 -2.97 -14.31 34.68
C SER A 609 -1.54 -14.73 35.03
N LEU A 610 -0.60 -14.57 34.09
CA LEU A 610 0.82 -14.81 34.29
C LEU A 610 1.42 -13.85 35.31
N GLN A 611 1.07 -12.57 35.28
CA GLN A 611 1.48 -11.58 36.28
C GLN A 611 0.98 -11.99 37.68
N SER A 612 -0.29 -12.38 37.83
CA SER A 612 -0.81 -12.86 39.11
C SER A 612 -0.11 -14.13 39.62
N GLN A 613 0.34 -15.02 38.72
CA GLN A 613 1.16 -16.18 39.09
C GLN A 613 2.59 -15.77 39.51
N PHE A 614 3.20 -14.83 38.78
CA PHE A 614 4.50 -14.26 39.12
C PHE A 614 4.46 -13.56 40.49
N ASP A 615 3.46 -12.73 40.76
CA ASP A 615 3.29 -12.02 42.03
C ASP A 615 3.15 -13.01 43.21
N LYS A 616 2.40 -14.11 43.03
CA LYS A 616 2.28 -15.18 44.03
C LYS A 616 3.60 -15.90 44.28
N LEU A 617 4.34 -16.21 43.21
CA LEU A 617 5.65 -16.86 43.32
C LEU A 617 6.66 -15.92 43.99
N SER A 618 6.73 -14.65 43.60
CA SER A 618 7.61 -13.63 44.18
C SER A 618 7.27 -13.34 45.66
N TYR A 619 5.98 -13.38 46.04
CA TYR A 619 5.59 -13.35 47.45
C TYR A 619 6.10 -14.58 48.22
N SER A 620 5.95 -15.78 47.64
CA SER A 620 6.44 -17.02 48.27
C SER A 620 7.97 -17.08 48.37
N GLU A 621 8.68 -16.55 47.38
CA GLU A 621 10.14 -16.38 47.36
C GLU A 621 10.56 -15.40 48.46
N SER A 622 9.92 -14.22 48.55
CA SER A 622 10.18 -13.24 49.60
C SER A 622 9.93 -13.81 51.00
N GLN A 623 8.88 -14.61 51.16
CA GLN A 623 8.56 -15.29 52.42
C GLN A 623 9.62 -16.35 52.78
N LEU A 624 10.05 -17.17 51.82
CA LEU A 624 11.11 -18.16 52.01
C LEU A 624 12.47 -17.50 52.27
N GLN A 625 12.77 -16.39 51.60
CA GLN A 625 13.99 -15.62 51.84
C GLN A 625 13.99 -15.03 53.25
N SER A 626 12.88 -14.43 53.70
CA SER A 626 12.72 -13.93 55.06
C SER A 626 12.86 -15.05 56.11
N GLN A 627 12.33 -16.25 55.84
CA GLN A 627 12.55 -17.42 56.69
C GLN A 627 14.02 -17.85 56.73
N CYS A 628 14.71 -17.90 55.58
CA CYS A 628 16.14 -18.19 55.50
C CYS A 628 16.99 -17.15 56.23
N GLU A 629 16.65 -15.86 56.14
CA GLU A 629 17.33 -14.77 56.86
C GLU A 629 17.09 -14.88 58.37
N HIS A 630 15.85 -15.15 58.80
CA HIS A 630 15.56 -15.43 60.20
C HIS A 630 16.33 -16.64 60.73
N MET A 631 16.40 -17.73 59.95
CA MET A 631 17.12 -18.95 60.33
C MET A 631 18.66 -18.76 60.34
N LYS A 632 19.19 -17.91 59.46
CA LYS A 632 20.59 -17.44 59.54
C LYS A 632 20.83 -16.62 60.81
N GLN A 633 19.92 -15.72 61.16
CA GLN A 633 20.03 -14.91 62.38
C GLN A 633 19.97 -15.76 63.65
N THR A 634 19.11 -16.79 63.70
CA THR A 634 19.08 -17.72 64.83
C THR A 634 20.34 -18.58 64.89
N ASN A 635 20.89 -19.03 63.76
CA ASN A 635 22.21 -19.70 63.72
C ASN A 635 23.32 -18.80 64.27
N MET A 636 23.46 -17.56 63.77
CA MET A 636 24.49 -16.62 64.28
C MET A 636 24.32 -16.35 65.79
N ASN A 637 23.08 -16.27 66.28
CA ASN A 637 22.81 -16.13 67.71
C ASN A 637 23.18 -17.39 68.51
N LEU A 638 22.99 -18.60 67.95
CA LEU A 638 23.38 -19.86 68.57
C LEU A 638 24.90 -20.04 68.56
N GLU A 639 25.58 -19.73 67.46
CA GLU A 639 27.04 -19.71 67.35
C GLU A 639 27.67 -18.73 68.37
N SER A 640 27.11 -17.51 68.50
CA SER A 640 27.56 -16.54 69.50
C SER A 640 27.33 -17.03 70.94
N ARG A 641 26.24 -17.75 71.21
CA ARG A 641 25.99 -18.37 72.52
C ARG A 641 26.95 -19.54 72.79
N LEU A 642 27.24 -20.35 71.78
CA LEU A 642 28.18 -21.46 71.89
C LEU A 642 29.58 -20.94 72.22
N LEU A 643 30.07 -19.93 71.48
CA LEU A 643 31.34 -19.27 71.75
C LEU A 643 31.45 -18.73 73.18
N LYS A 644 30.38 -18.10 73.69
CA LYS A 644 30.34 -17.61 75.08
C LYS A 644 30.37 -18.74 76.11
N GLU A 645 29.67 -19.84 75.86
CA GLU A 645 29.72 -21.01 76.74
C GLU A 645 31.11 -21.67 76.69
N GLU A 646 31.73 -21.81 75.51
CA GLU A 646 33.11 -22.29 75.35
C GLU A 646 34.12 -21.40 76.09
N GLU A 647 33.96 -20.08 76.05
CA GLU A 647 34.79 -19.13 76.77
C GLU A 647 34.59 -19.23 78.29
N LEU A 648 33.35 -19.32 78.77
CA LEU A 648 33.04 -19.57 80.18
C LEU A 648 33.59 -20.90 80.69
N ARG A 649 33.50 -22.00 79.90
CA ARG A 649 34.12 -23.28 80.27
C ARG A 649 35.64 -23.21 80.27
N LYS A 650 36.23 -22.41 79.39
CA LYS A 650 37.68 -22.18 79.36
C LYS A 650 38.14 -21.37 80.58
N GLU A 651 37.37 -20.38 81.01
CA GLU A 651 37.59 -19.65 82.27
C GLU A 651 37.42 -20.56 83.50
N GLU A 652 36.37 -21.38 83.55
CA GLU A 652 36.14 -22.37 84.62
C GLU A 652 37.29 -23.39 84.70
N VAL A 653 37.73 -23.94 83.57
CA VAL A 653 38.88 -24.85 83.50
C VAL A 653 40.16 -24.14 83.95
N GLN A 654 40.39 -22.88 83.59
CA GLN A 654 41.54 -22.10 84.08
C GLN A 654 41.47 -21.84 85.58
N ALA A 655 40.29 -21.54 86.14
CA ALA A 655 40.07 -21.34 87.56
C ALA A 655 40.32 -22.64 88.35
N LEU A 656 39.80 -23.77 87.88
CA LEU A 656 40.06 -25.10 88.46
C LEU A 656 41.53 -25.49 88.35
N GLN A 657 42.19 -25.19 87.22
CA GLN A 657 43.64 -25.40 87.06
C GLN A 657 44.43 -24.55 88.06
N ALA A 658 44.04 -23.29 88.27
CA ALA A 658 44.66 -22.39 89.24
C ALA A 658 44.45 -22.88 90.69
N GLU A 659 43.24 -23.29 91.07
CA GLU A 659 42.97 -23.88 92.38
C GLU A 659 43.79 -25.16 92.58
N LEU A 660 43.83 -26.05 91.59
CA LEU A 660 44.64 -27.27 91.64
C LEU A 660 46.13 -26.95 91.81
N THR A 661 46.68 -25.94 91.13
CA THR A 661 48.07 -25.51 91.36
C THR A 661 48.28 -24.90 92.76
N CYS A 662 47.32 -24.15 93.28
CA CYS A 662 47.35 -23.61 94.64
C CYS A 662 47.38 -24.73 95.69
N ARG A 663 46.49 -25.72 95.55
CA ARG A 663 46.49 -26.94 96.38
C ARG A 663 47.78 -27.74 96.22
N GLN A 664 48.34 -27.84 95.01
CA GLN A 664 49.64 -28.48 94.78
C GLN A 664 50.77 -27.74 95.53
N THR A 665 50.74 -26.40 95.58
CA THR A 665 51.72 -25.62 96.37
C THR A 665 51.50 -25.72 97.88
N GLU A 666 50.25 -25.79 98.34
CA GLU A 666 49.89 -26.01 99.74
C GLU A 666 50.36 -27.40 100.22
N VAL A 667 50.11 -28.45 99.43
CA VAL A 667 50.62 -29.82 99.68
C VAL A 667 52.15 -29.86 99.69
N LYS A 668 52.83 -29.13 98.79
CA LYS A 668 54.29 -29.00 98.82
C LYS A 668 54.78 -28.29 100.10
N ALA A 669 54.12 -27.21 100.51
CA ALA A 669 54.46 -26.46 101.73
C ALA A 669 54.27 -27.31 103.00
N LEU A 670 53.17 -28.06 103.08
CA LEU A 670 52.92 -29.01 104.16
C LEU A 670 53.92 -30.18 104.12
N SER A 671 54.30 -30.67 102.95
CA SER A 671 55.34 -31.69 102.81
C SER A 671 56.71 -31.18 103.28
N THR A 672 57.07 -29.93 102.99
CA THR A 672 58.31 -29.33 103.52
C THR A 672 58.23 -29.14 105.04
N GLN A 673 57.11 -28.70 105.60
CA GLN A 673 56.92 -28.67 107.06
C GLN A 673 57.03 -30.06 107.69
N VAL A 674 56.55 -31.11 107.03
CA VAL A 674 56.69 -32.49 107.51
C VAL A 674 58.15 -32.95 107.50
N GLU A 675 58.94 -32.60 106.49
CA GLU A 675 60.39 -32.87 106.51
C GLU A 675 61.13 -32.00 107.55
N GLU A 676 60.80 -30.71 107.69
CA GLU A 676 61.34 -29.84 108.74
C GLU A 676 61.03 -30.37 110.15
N LEU A 677 59.81 -30.88 110.38
CA LEU A 677 59.42 -31.50 111.66
C LEU A 677 60.08 -32.87 111.87
N LYS A 678 60.36 -33.64 110.81
CA LYS A 678 61.18 -34.86 110.91
C LYS A 678 62.62 -34.53 111.25
N ASP A 679 63.20 -33.51 110.62
CA ASP A 679 64.55 -33.05 110.90
C ASP A 679 64.65 -32.47 112.31
N GLU A 680 63.67 -31.69 112.78
CA GLU A 680 63.61 -31.26 114.18
C GLU A 680 63.42 -32.46 115.12
N LEU A 681 62.63 -33.49 114.77
CA LEU A 681 62.56 -34.72 115.57
C LEU A 681 63.91 -35.47 115.61
N VAL A 682 64.68 -35.46 114.52
CA VAL A 682 66.02 -36.04 114.45
C VAL A 682 67.03 -35.20 115.24
N THR A 683 66.98 -33.87 115.17
CA THR A 683 67.83 -32.99 116.00
C THR A 683 67.43 -33.08 117.47
N GLN A 684 66.15 -33.21 117.82
CA GLN A 684 65.68 -33.47 119.19
C GLN A 684 66.13 -34.85 119.68
N ARG A 685 66.07 -35.90 118.86
CA ARG A 685 66.68 -37.21 119.21
C ARG A 685 68.20 -37.09 119.43
N ARG A 686 68.91 -36.31 118.62
CA ARG A 686 70.35 -36.02 118.83
C ARG A 686 70.58 -35.19 120.11
N LYS A 687 69.76 -34.16 120.38
CA LYS A 687 69.79 -33.33 121.60
C LYS A 687 69.52 -34.18 122.84
N HIS A 688 68.52 -35.07 122.83
CA HIS A 688 68.25 -36.01 123.91
C HIS A 688 69.39 -37.02 124.08
N ALA A 689 69.96 -37.56 123.00
CA ALA A 689 71.12 -38.44 123.09
C ALA A 689 72.37 -37.73 123.65
N SER A 690 72.62 -36.47 123.28
CA SER A 690 73.68 -35.65 123.88
C SER A 690 73.36 -35.26 125.33
N SER A 691 72.10 -34.96 125.64
CA SER A 691 71.64 -34.58 126.98
C SER A 691 71.62 -35.78 127.95
N VAL A 692 71.40 -37.01 127.47
CA VAL A 692 71.63 -38.23 128.27
C VAL A 692 73.12 -38.46 128.52
N LYS A 693 73.98 -38.26 127.51
CA LYS A 693 75.45 -38.29 127.71
C LYS A 693 75.92 -37.20 128.68
N ASP A 694 75.29 -36.03 128.64
CA ASP A 694 75.63 -34.91 129.50
C ASP A 694 75.07 -35.10 130.91
N LEU A 695 73.82 -35.55 131.10
CA LEU A 695 73.28 -35.99 132.39
C LEU A 695 74.13 -37.10 133.02
N THR A 696 74.71 -38.00 132.22
CA THR A 696 75.66 -39.02 132.72
C THR A 696 76.94 -38.38 133.25
N LYS A 697 77.48 -37.36 132.57
CA LYS A 697 78.64 -36.57 133.07
C LYS A 697 78.27 -35.71 134.29
N GLN A 698 77.12 -35.03 134.23
CA GLN A 698 76.61 -34.17 135.28
C GLN A 698 76.32 -34.99 136.56
N LEU A 699 75.83 -36.23 136.49
CA LEU A 699 75.68 -37.08 137.68
C LEU A 699 77.03 -37.46 138.32
N GLN A 700 78.09 -37.54 137.52
CA GLN A 700 79.46 -37.79 137.98
C GLN A 700 80.15 -36.52 138.51
N GLN A 701 79.78 -35.33 138.00
CA GLN A 701 80.38 -34.03 138.34
C GLN A 701 79.60 -33.27 139.43
N ALA A 702 78.28 -33.47 139.54
CA ALA A 702 77.39 -32.92 140.58
C ALA A 702 77.54 -33.60 141.95
N ARG A 703 78.50 -34.52 142.12
CA ARG A 703 79.03 -34.89 143.45
C ARG A 703 79.96 -33.82 144.05
N ARG A 704 80.34 -32.78 143.29
CA ARG A 704 81.32 -31.75 143.72
C ARG A 704 80.74 -30.34 143.84
N LYS A 705 79.51 -30.26 144.37
CA LYS A 705 78.81 -29.04 144.78
C LYS A 705 78.30 -28.20 143.58
N LEU A 706 77.09 -27.65 143.57
CA LEU A 706 76.33 -27.01 144.66
C LEU A 706 77.05 -25.78 145.24
N ASP A 707 77.43 -24.85 144.38
CA ASP A 707 77.57 -23.43 144.73
C ASP A 707 77.51 -22.57 143.46
N GLN A 708 76.84 -21.42 143.56
CA GLN A 708 76.83 -20.26 142.64
C GLN A 708 76.20 -20.47 141.24
N VAL A 709 75.00 -19.98 140.89
CA VAL A 709 74.21 -18.75 141.19
C VAL A 709 74.54 -17.57 140.24
N GLU A 710 73.49 -17.15 139.51
CA GLU A 710 73.16 -15.79 139.00
C GLU A 710 73.83 -15.12 137.77
N ASN A 711 72.92 -14.62 136.91
CA ASN A 711 72.85 -13.27 136.30
C ASN A 711 73.69 -12.82 135.07
N GLY A 712 73.06 -11.93 134.28
CA GLY A 712 73.62 -11.15 133.15
C GLY A 712 73.18 -11.67 131.77
N SER A 713 72.40 -10.99 130.89
CA SER A 713 72.21 -9.55 130.61
C SER A 713 73.51 -8.86 130.14
N CYS A 714 73.58 -8.09 129.03
CA CYS A 714 72.54 -7.46 128.21
C CYS A 714 73.00 -7.14 126.75
N ASP A 715 72.02 -6.78 125.90
CA ASP A 715 72.01 -5.85 124.75
C ASP A 715 73.28 -5.43 123.97
N LYS A 716 73.15 -5.38 122.62
CA LYS A 716 72.85 -4.10 121.93
C LYS A 716 72.47 -4.25 120.44
N GLU A 717 71.33 -3.64 120.07
CA GLU A 717 71.13 -2.64 118.98
C GLU A 717 71.53 -2.98 117.51
N VAL A 718 70.89 -2.46 116.44
CA VAL A 718 69.86 -1.41 116.30
C VAL A 718 69.06 -1.56 114.98
N SER A 719 67.77 -1.18 114.99
CA SER A 719 66.94 -0.71 113.85
C SER A 719 66.71 -1.60 112.60
N SER A 720 65.58 -1.53 111.89
CA SER A 720 64.28 -0.89 112.17
C SER A 720 63.17 -1.53 111.32
N MET A 721 61.95 -1.47 111.85
CA MET A 721 60.64 -1.65 111.18
C MET A 721 60.53 -0.86 109.85
N GLY A 722 59.63 -1.16 108.91
CA GLY A 722 58.55 -2.16 108.88
C GLY A 722 57.27 -1.63 108.20
N SER A 723 56.77 -2.35 107.19
CA SER A 723 55.37 -2.40 106.68
C SER A 723 54.56 -1.12 106.38
N ARG A 724 54.13 -0.92 105.10
CA ARG A 724 52.71 -1.01 104.62
C ARG A 724 52.42 -0.36 103.24
N SER A 725 51.50 -1.02 102.50
CA SER A 725 50.55 -0.51 101.48
C SER A 725 50.98 -0.01 100.08
N SER A 726 50.25 -0.59 99.10
CA SER A 726 49.68 0.03 97.87
C SER A 726 50.51 0.25 96.59
N SER A 727 50.01 -0.41 95.52
CA SER A 727 49.82 0.04 94.12
C SER A 727 50.98 0.58 93.26
N SER A 728 51.16 -0.10 92.11
CA SER A 728 51.45 0.45 90.78
C SER A 728 52.81 1.12 90.49
N GLY A 729 53.54 0.58 89.49
CA GLY A 729 54.26 1.44 88.53
C GLY A 729 55.66 1.02 88.07
N SER A 730 55.73 0.41 86.88
CA SER A 730 56.70 0.73 85.80
C SER A 730 58.21 0.44 86.01
N LEU A 731 58.99 0.82 84.98
CA LEU A 731 60.46 0.89 84.84
C LEU A 731 61.13 -0.45 84.46
N ASN A 732 62.12 -0.53 83.55
CA ASN A 732 62.98 0.46 82.85
C ASN A 732 63.60 -0.21 81.57
N ALA A 733 64.30 0.42 80.62
CA ALA A 733 64.50 1.83 80.25
C ALA A 733 65.14 1.95 78.84
N ARG A 734 64.60 2.90 78.04
CA ARG A 734 65.31 3.98 77.32
C ARG A 734 66.51 3.70 76.40
N SER A 735 66.32 4.04 75.12
CA SER A 735 67.06 5.09 74.39
C SER A 735 66.27 5.44 73.11
N SER A 736 66.47 6.53 72.37
CA SER A 736 66.79 7.95 72.60
C SER A 736 67.22 8.51 71.24
N ALA A 737 66.70 9.69 70.86
CA ALA A 737 67.21 10.61 69.83
C ALA A 737 67.08 10.28 68.31
N GLU A 738 66.36 11.19 67.64
CA GLU A 738 66.73 11.93 66.42
C GLU A 738 66.55 11.41 64.97
N ASP A 739 66.15 12.42 64.16
CA ASP A 739 66.32 12.65 62.71
C ASP A 739 65.33 12.09 61.66
N ARG A 740 65.44 12.70 60.47
CA ARG A 740 64.51 12.85 59.34
C ARG A 740 64.37 11.63 58.40
N SER A 741 63.49 11.83 57.39
CA SER A 741 63.42 11.14 56.08
C SER A 741 64.73 10.55 55.55
N PRO A 742 64.66 9.41 54.82
CA PRO A 742 64.63 9.46 53.34
C PRO A 742 63.60 8.47 52.74
N GLU A 743 63.13 8.52 51.49
CA GLU A 743 63.72 8.78 50.16
C GLU A 743 64.36 7.56 49.45
N ASN A 744 63.75 7.18 48.31
CA ASN A 744 64.34 6.66 47.06
C ASN A 744 64.65 5.16 46.81
N THR A 745 64.58 4.82 45.51
CA THR A 745 65.12 3.65 44.77
C THR A 745 64.32 2.33 44.83
N GLY A 746 64.00 1.63 43.72
CA GLY A 746 64.10 1.96 42.29
C GLY A 746 64.08 0.72 41.37
N SER A 747 63.33 0.77 40.25
CA SER A 747 63.48 -0.05 39.03
C SER A 747 62.53 0.55 37.98
N SER A 748 62.94 1.20 36.89
CA SER A 748 63.87 0.86 35.80
C SER A 748 63.29 -0.14 34.78
N VAL A 749 63.21 0.32 33.51
CA VAL A 749 62.89 -0.43 32.27
C VAL A 749 61.42 -0.97 32.22
N ALA A 750 60.63 -0.85 31.14
CA ALA A 750 60.87 -0.52 29.72
C ALA A 750 59.97 0.68 29.29
N VAL A 751 60.31 1.51 28.30
CA VAL A 751 60.14 1.23 26.86
C VAL A 751 58.92 0.37 26.58
N ASP A 752 57.77 1.00 26.37
CA ASP A 752 56.69 0.35 25.63
C ASP A 752 56.27 1.23 24.46
N ASN A 753 56.22 0.62 23.29
CA ASN A 753 55.99 1.31 22.03
C ASN A 753 54.61 1.94 22.01
N PHE A 754 54.48 3.09 21.34
CA PHE A 754 53.21 3.35 20.63
C PHE A 754 52.89 2.12 19.80
N PRO A 755 51.69 1.51 19.91
CA PRO A 755 51.26 0.58 18.89
C PRO A 755 51.33 1.34 17.57
N GLU A 756 52.18 0.87 16.64
CA GLU A 756 52.17 1.39 15.28
C GLU A 756 50.79 1.03 14.71
N VAL A 757 49.85 1.97 14.83
CA VAL A 757 48.48 1.80 14.35
C VAL A 757 48.62 1.49 12.87
N ASP A 758 48.26 0.25 12.50
CA ASP A 758 48.47 -0.27 11.17
C ASP A 758 47.94 0.74 10.16
N LYS A 759 48.87 1.33 9.40
CA LYS A 759 48.58 2.40 8.45
C LYS A 759 47.59 1.89 7.41
N ALA A 760 47.62 0.59 7.06
CA ALA A 760 46.63 -0.02 6.21
C ALA A 760 45.24 -0.06 6.88
N MET A 761 45.13 -0.52 8.13
CA MET A 761 43.85 -0.54 8.87
C MET A 761 43.26 0.87 9.10
N LEU A 762 44.09 1.88 9.34
CA LEU A 762 43.66 3.28 9.47
C LEU A 762 43.19 3.84 8.12
N ILE A 763 43.93 3.61 7.04
CA ILE A 763 43.52 3.97 5.67
C ILE A 763 42.21 3.26 5.31
N GLU A 764 42.06 1.97 5.62
CA GLU A 764 40.86 1.20 5.32
C GLU A 764 39.65 1.70 6.13
N ARG A 765 39.86 2.13 7.40
CA ARG A 765 38.84 2.81 8.21
C ARG A 765 38.47 4.18 7.63
N ILE A 766 39.45 4.96 7.16
CA ILE A 766 39.22 6.25 6.48
C ILE A 766 38.43 6.04 5.18
N VAL A 767 38.79 5.07 4.35
CA VAL A 767 38.08 4.74 3.10
C VAL A 767 36.66 4.22 3.39
N ARG A 768 36.47 3.40 4.43
CA ARG A 768 35.11 3.00 4.87
C ARG A 768 34.28 4.19 5.35
N LEU A 769 34.87 5.13 6.09
CA LEU A 769 34.21 6.37 6.51
C LEU A 769 33.91 7.30 5.32
N GLN A 770 34.83 7.48 4.38
CA GLN A 770 34.62 8.24 3.14
C GLN A 770 33.51 7.62 2.27
N LYS A 771 33.48 6.30 2.09
CA LYS A 771 32.38 5.59 1.38
C LYS A 771 31.04 5.62 2.14
N ALA A 772 31.06 5.80 3.45
CA ALA A 772 29.84 6.04 4.23
C ALA A 772 29.39 7.50 4.16
N HIS A 773 30.34 8.44 4.11
CA HIS A 773 30.07 9.87 3.95
C HIS A 773 29.55 10.19 2.55
N ALA A 774 30.15 9.66 1.49
CA ALA A 774 29.70 9.82 0.11
C ALA A 774 28.24 9.36 -0.06
N ARG A 775 27.89 8.15 0.41
CA ARG A 775 26.51 7.64 0.38
C ARG A 775 25.52 8.44 1.24
N LYS A 776 25.99 9.13 2.28
CA LYS A 776 25.17 10.11 3.03
C LYS A 776 25.00 11.40 2.24
N ASN A 777 26.04 11.88 1.54
CA ASN A 777 25.99 13.07 0.70
C ASN A 777 25.04 12.87 -0.49
N GLU A 778 25.18 11.76 -1.23
CA GLU A 778 24.25 11.34 -2.29
C GLU A 778 22.80 11.29 -1.79
N LYS A 779 22.58 10.83 -0.55
CA LYS A 779 21.24 10.78 0.05
C LYS A 779 20.72 12.17 0.46
N ILE A 780 21.60 13.07 0.91
CA ILE A 780 21.27 14.47 1.21
C ILE A 780 20.93 15.19 -0.09
N GLU A 781 21.77 15.11 -1.13
CA GLU A 781 21.53 15.70 -2.46
C GLU A 781 20.20 15.22 -3.06
N PHE A 782 19.92 13.91 -3.00
CA PHE A 782 18.62 13.36 -3.42
C PHE A 782 17.44 13.94 -2.62
N MET A 783 17.60 14.13 -1.30
CA MET A 783 16.54 14.73 -0.47
C MET A 783 16.38 16.23 -0.74
N GLU A 784 17.47 16.96 -0.98
CA GLU A 784 17.45 18.37 -1.35
C GLU A 784 16.75 18.59 -2.69
N ASP A 785 17.04 17.77 -3.71
CA ASP A 785 16.35 17.87 -5.00
C ASP A 785 14.87 17.48 -4.92
N HIS A 786 14.51 16.48 -4.11
CA HIS A 786 13.11 16.17 -3.85
C HIS A 786 12.38 17.30 -3.09
N ILE A 787 13.06 17.97 -2.14
CA ILE A 787 12.54 19.16 -1.45
C ILE A 787 12.37 20.33 -2.42
N LYS A 788 13.35 20.60 -3.31
CA LYS A 788 13.25 21.63 -4.36
C LYS A 788 12.04 21.35 -5.26
N GLN A 789 11.86 20.11 -5.72
CA GLN A 789 10.73 19.72 -6.56
C GLN A 789 9.38 19.89 -5.83
N LEU A 790 9.30 19.52 -4.56
CA LEU A 790 8.09 19.68 -3.74
C LEU A 790 7.74 21.16 -3.53
N VAL A 791 8.74 22.02 -3.27
CA VAL A 791 8.57 23.47 -3.15
C VAL A 791 8.11 24.09 -4.48
N GLU A 792 8.64 23.63 -5.61
CA GLU A 792 8.24 24.07 -6.95
C GLU A 792 6.78 23.68 -7.25
N GLU A 793 6.37 22.46 -6.90
CA GLU A 793 4.97 22.01 -7.01
C GLU A 793 4.03 22.77 -6.08
N ILE A 794 4.45 23.10 -4.86
CA ILE A 794 3.68 23.98 -3.96
C ILE A 794 3.50 25.35 -4.60
N ARG A 795 4.56 25.98 -5.13
CA ARG A 795 4.46 27.29 -5.81
C ARG A 795 3.52 27.25 -7.03
N LYS A 796 3.57 26.19 -7.85
CA LYS A 796 2.63 26.01 -8.97
C LYS A 796 1.19 25.90 -8.47
N LYS A 797 0.94 25.08 -7.45
CA LYS A 797 -0.40 24.92 -6.84
C LYS A 797 -0.90 26.23 -6.23
N THR A 798 -0.06 26.98 -5.51
CA THR A 798 -0.39 28.31 -5.00
C THR A 798 -0.75 29.29 -6.13
N LYS A 799 -0.01 29.31 -7.25
CA LYS A 799 -0.35 30.13 -8.42
C LYS A 799 -1.68 29.71 -9.07
N ILE A 800 -1.97 28.42 -9.15
CA ILE A 800 -3.25 27.91 -9.67
C ILE A 800 -4.39 28.33 -8.74
N ILE A 801 -4.23 28.18 -7.41
CA ILE A 801 -5.22 28.60 -6.41
C ILE A 801 -5.45 30.11 -6.47
N GLN A 802 -4.40 30.93 -6.53
CA GLN A 802 -4.51 32.38 -6.69
C GLN A 802 -5.21 32.74 -8.01
N SER A 803 -4.91 32.06 -9.11
CA SER A 803 -5.61 32.26 -10.40
C SER A 803 -7.05 31.74 -10.40
N TYR A 804 -7.42 30.84 -9.49
CA TYR A 804 -8.80 30.39 -9.31
C TYR A 804 -9.60 31.39 -8.48
N ILE A 805 -9.06 31.81 -7.33
CA ILE A 805 -9.64 32.85 -6.47
C ILE A 805 -9.90 34.13 -7.28
N LEU A 806 -8.90 34.65 -7.99
CA LEU A 806 -9.03 35.84 -8.85
C LEU A 806 -9.97 35.64 -10.06
N ARG A 807 -10.43 34.42 -10.34
CA ARG A 807 -11.37 34.09 -11.42
C ARG A 807 -12.79 33.82 -10.91
N GLU A 808 -12.95 33.45 -9.63
CA GLU A 808 -14.24 33.25 -8.97
C GLU A 808 -14.73 34.49 -8.17
N GLU A 809 -13.83 35.38 -7.74
CA GLU A 809 -14.13 36.59 -6.95
C GLU A 809 -14.87 37.71 -7.73
N SER A 810 -16.03 37.39 -8.30
CA SER A 810 -17.00 38.38 -8.78
C SER A 810 -18.47 37.97 -8.66
N GLY A 811 -18.79 36.79 -8.11
CA GLY A 811 -20.20 36.36 -8.02
C GLY A 811 -20.61 35.32 -6.98
N THR A 812 -19.68 34.58 -6.35
CA THR A 812 -20.04 33.38 -5.55
C THR A 812 -19.79 33.48 -4.04
N LEU A 813 -19.02 34.46 -3.56
CA LEU A 813 -18.73 34.62 -2.14
C LEU A 813 -19.54 35.79 -1.53
N SER A 814 -20.61 35.45 -0.83
CA SER A 814 -21.18 36.36 0.18
C SER A 814 -20.10 36.65 1.22
N SER A 815 -19.91 37.91 1.59
CA SER A 815 -18.99 38.26 2.67
C SER A 815 -19.52 37.73 4.01
N GLU A 816 -18.64 37.35 4.93
CA GLU A 816 -19.01 37.03 6.32
C GLU A 816 -19.84 38.16 6.96
N ALA A 817 -19.60 39.42 6.57
CA ALA A 817 -20.38 40.57 7.00
C ALA A 817 -21.81 40.63 6.40
N SER A 818 -22.03 40.15 5.17
CA SER A 818 -23.38 40.03 4.61
C SER A 818 -24.13 38.84 5.19
N ASP A 819 -23.47 37.74 5.49
CA ASP A 819 -24.09 36.59 6.18
C ASP A 819 -24.46 36.92 7.62
N PHE A 820 -23.59 37.62 8.37
CA PHE A 820 -23.92 38.12 9.70
C PHE A 820 -25.13 39.08 9.67
N ASN A 821 -25.17 40.02 8.73
CA ASN A 821 -26.32 40.91 8.54
C ASN A 821 -27.60 40.15 8.15
N LYS A 822 -27.50 39.11 7.31
CA LYS A 822 -28.63 38.27 6.92
C LYS A 822 -29.22 37.50 8.12
N VAL A 823 -28.35 37.01 9.02
CA VAL A 823 -28.76 36.41 10.31
C VAL A 823 -29.34 37.46 11.27
N HIS A 824 -28.84 38.70 11.24
CA HIS A 824 -29.37 39.78 12.07
C HIS A 824 -30.75 40.29 11.59
N LEU A 825 -30.97 40.30 10.27
CA LEU A 825 -32.25 40.60 9.63
C LEU A 825 -33.29 39.50 9.86
N SER A 826 -32.91 38.22 9.75
CA SER A 826 -33.82 37.10 9.99
C SER A 826 -34.30 37.02 11.44
N ARG A 827 -33.45 37.38 12.41
CA ARG A 827 -33.82 37.44 13.84
C ARG A 827 -34.74 38.59 14.23
N ARG A 828 -34.88 39.64 13.40
CA ARG A 828 -35.65 40.85 13.74
C ARG A 828 -37.15 40.72 13.51
N GLY A 829 -37.59 39.68 12.79
CA GLY A 829 -39.00 39.43 12.47
C GLY A 829 -39.59 40.38 11.40
N GLY A 830 -40.79 40.03 10.93
CA GLY A 830 -41.53 40.82 9.95
C GLY A 830 -41.21 40.52 8.47
N ILE A 831 -41.79 41.33 7.59
CA ILE A 831 -41.71 41.23 6.12
C ILE A 831 -40.27 41.10 5.59
N MET A 832 -39.32 41.87 6.12
CA MET A 832 -37.91 41.81 5.69
C MET A 832 -37.23 40.50 6.09
N ALA A 833 -37.55 39.91 7.24
CA ALA A 833 -37.01 38.60 7.62
C ALA A 833 -37.47 37.54 6.62
N SER A 834 -38.76 37.53 6.28
CA SER A 834 -39.39 36.59 5.35
C SER A 834 -38.90 36.69 3.89
N LEU A 835 -38.24 37.79 3.50
CA LEU A 835 -37.60 37.94 2.18
C LEU A 835 -36.19 37.32 2.13
N TYR A 836 -35.48 37.26 3.26
CA TYR A 836 -34.12 36.70 3.34
C TYR A 836 -34.08 35.25 3.89
N THR A 837 -35.18 34.77 4.48
CA THR A 837 -35.36 33.37 4.90
C THR A 837 -36.33 32.63 3.99
N SER A 838 -35.99 31.40 3.59
CA SER A 838 -36.83 30.52 2.76
C SER A 838 -38.08 29.95 3.47
N HIS A 839 -38.45 30.49 4.63
CA HIS A 839 -39.71 30.21 5.33
C HIS A 839 -40.50 31.51 5.49
N PRO A 840 -41.80 31.54 5.12
CA PRO A 840 -42.66 32.68 5.40
C PRO A 840 -42.96 32.72 6.91
N ALA A 841 -42.25 33.60 7.63
CA ALA A 841 -42.41 33.75 9.08
C ALA A 841 -43.55 34.72 9.47
N ASP A 842 -44.16 35.40 8.48
CA ASP A 842 -45.13 36.46 8.70
C ASP A 842 -46.32 36.35 7.72
N SER A 843 -47.55 36.35 8.25
CA SER A 843 -48.78 36.30 7.46
C SER A 843 -49.09 37.62 6.73
N GLY A 844 -48.31 38.68 6.97
CA GLY A 844 -48.40 39.96 6.24
C GLY A 844 -47.68 40.00 4.88
N LEU A 845 -46.84 39.01 4.55
CA LEU A 845 -46.15 38.95 3.25
C LEU A 845 -47.08 38.35 2.18
N THR A 846 -47.93 39.18 1.58
CA THR A 846 -48.72 38.78 0.40
C THR A 846 -47.83 38.69 -0.85
N LEU A 847 -48.23 37.86 -1.83
CA LEU A 847 -47.54 37.73 -3.12
C LEU A 847 -47.48 39.06 -3.89
N GLU A 848 -48.50 39.90 -3.76
CA GLU A 848 -48.54 41.23 -4.38
C GLU A 848 -47.48 42.16 -3.76
N LEU A 849 -47.35 42.14 -2.43
CA LEU A 849 -46.34 42.93 -1.72
C LEU A 849 -44.91 42.43 -2.00
N SER A 850 -44.70 41.12 -2.13
CA SER A 850 -43.37 40.58 -2.48
C SER A 850 -42.96 40.90 -3.92
N LEU A 851 -43.90 40.89 -4.87
CA LEU A 851 -43.66 41.32 -6.25
C LEU A 851 -43.37 42.83 -6.34
N GLU A 852 -44.06 43.66 -5.55
CA GLU A 852 -43.84 45.10 -5.49
C GLU A 852 -42.49 45.47 -4.84
N ILE A 853 -42.08 44.75 -3.79
CA ILE A 853 -40.75 44.90 -3.19
C ILE A 853 -39.66 44.47 -4.18
N ASN A 854 -39.84 43.36 -4.91
CA ASN A 854 -38.89 42.93 -5.94
C ASN A 854 -38.76 43.95 -7.08
N ARG A 855 -39.86 44.53 -7.56
CA ARG A 855 -39.82 45.62 -8.56
C ARG A 855 -39.02 46.83 -8.08
N LYS A 856 -39.23 47.25 -6.83
CA LYS A 856 -38.49 48.37 -6.23
C LYS A 856 -37.01 48.06 -6.01
N LEU A 857 -36.68 46.86 -5.56
CA LEU A 857 -35.28 46.40 -5.44
C LEU A 857 -34.60 46.32 -6.81
N GLN A 858 -35.29 45.81 -7.84
CA GLN A 858 -34.78 45.78 -9.20
C GLN A 858 -34.54 47.19 -9.75
N ALA A 859 -35.47 48.13 -9.57
CA ALA A 859 -35.28 49.52 -10.01
C ALA A 859 -34.08 50.20 -9.30
N VAL A 860 -33.88 49.94 -8.00
CA VAL A 860 -32.71 50.44 -7.25
C VAL A 860 -31.42 49.77 -7.73
N LEU A 861 -31.44 48.48 -8.05
CA LEU A 861 -30.30 47.76 -8.60
C LEU A 861 -29.92 48.30 -9.98
N GLU A 862 -30.89 48.53 -10.87
CA GLU A 862 -30.70 49.09 -12.20
C GLU A 862 -30.13 50.52 -12.16
N ASP A 863 -30.66 51.40 -11.29
CA ASP A 863 -30.12 52.75 -11.05
C ASP A 863 -28.70 52.71 -10.44
N THR A 864 -28.43 51.77 -9.53
CA THR A 864 -27.09 51.59 -8.92
C THR A 864 -26.07 51.05 -9.92
N LEU A 865 -26.47 50.10 -10.77
CA LEU A 865 -25.63 49.57 -11.85
C LEU A 865 -25.34 50.65 -12.89
N LEU A 866 -26.35 51.44 -13.29
CA LEU A 866 -26.17 52.57 -14.20
C LEU A 866 -25.18 53.59 -13.62
N LYS A 867 -25.33 53.99 -12.36
CA LYS A 867 -24.39 54.87 -11.66
C LYS A 867 -22.98 54.29 -11.59
N ASN A 868 -22.82 53.00 -11.34
CA ASN A 868 -21.51 52.34 -11.33
C ASN A 868 -20.87 52.26 -12.73
N ILE A 869 -21.66 52.06 -13.78
CA ILE A 869 -21.18 52.12 -15.18
C ILE A 869 -20.70 53.54 -15.49
N THR A 870 -21.48 54.57 -15.19
CA THR A 870 -21.09 55.98 -15.41
C THR A 870 -19.87 56.37 -14.57
N LEU A 871 -19.76 55.90 -13.31
CA LEU A 871 -18.55 56.09 -12.49
C LEU A 871 -17.32 55.41 -13.10
N LYS A 872 -17.47 54.21 -13.67
CA LYS A 872 -16.39 53.50 -14.37
C LYS A 872 -15.94 54.23 -15.64
N GLU A 873 -16.87 54.77 -16.43
CA GLU A 873 -16.58 55.58 -17.62
C GLU A 873 -15.86 56.90 -17.24
N ASN A 874 -16.32 57.57 -16.18
CA ASN A 874 -15.67 58.74 -15.62
C ASN A 874 -14.24 58.42 -15.13
N LEU A 875 -14.04 57.27 -14.48
CA LEU A 875 -12.74 56.85 -13.97
C LEU A 875 -11.79 56.41 -15.09
N GLN A 876 -12.29 55.81 -16.17
CA GLN A 876 -11.53 55.58 -17.40
C GLN A 876 -11.12 56.90 -18.07
N THR A 877 -12.03 57.87 -18.15
CA THR A 877 -11.76 59.19 -18.72
C THR A 877 -10.74 59.98 -17.89
N LEU A 878 -10.81 59.88 -16.57
CA LEU A 878 -9.80 60.42 -15.68
C LEU A 878 -8.45 59.71 -15.87
N GLY A 879 -8.45 58.38 -16.06
CA GLY A 879 -7.25 57.61 -16.37
C GLY A 879 -6.59 58.04 -17.68
N THR A 880 -7.35 58.24 -18.76
CA THR A 880 -6.80 58.71 -20.04
C THR A 880 -6.28 60.15 -19.96
N GLU A 881 -6.92 61.03 -19.19
CA GLU A 881 -6.42 62.38 -18.95
C GLU A 881 -5.16 62.38 -18.07
N ILE A 882 -5.06 61.50 -17.07
CA ILE A 882 -3.83 61.28 -16.29
C ILE A 882 -2.70 60.78 -17.21
N GLU A 883 -2.94 59.80 -18.09
CA GLU A 883 -1.93 59.38 -19.08
C GLU A 883 -1.51 60.52 -20.02
N ARG A 884 -2.45 61.36 -20.46
CA ARG A 884 -2.18 62.52 -21.30
C ARG A 884 -1.32 63.56 -20.56
N LEU A 885 -1.64 63.83 -19.29
CA LEU A 885 -0.87 64.73 -18.43
C LEU A 885 0.53 64.19 -18.12
N ILE A 886 0.68 62.88 -17.87
CA ILE A 886 1.99 62.22 -17.69
C ILE A 886 2.83 62.33 -18.96
N LYS A 887 2.26 62.06 -20.14
CA LYS A 887 2.96 62.26 -21.43
C LYS A 887 3.41 63.70 -21.61
N HIS A 888 2.52 64.66 -21.37
CA HIS A 888 2.85 66.09 -21.49
C HIS A 888 3.91 66.54 -20.46
N GLN A 889 3.87 66.02 -19.22
CA GLN A 889 4.91 66.27 -18.23
C GLN A 889 6.26 65.68 -18.70
N HIS A 890 6.27 64.47 -19.26
CA HIS A 890 7.48 63.84 -19.76
C HIS A 890 8.07 64.58 -20.97
N GLU A 891 7.22 65.07 -21.88
CA GLU A 891 7.62 65.96 -22.99
C GLU A 891 8.21 67.28 -22.48
N LEU A 892 7.62 67.89 -21.44
CA LEU A 892 8.15 69.09 -20.80
C LEU A 892 9.49 68.84 -20.09
N GLU A 893 9.66 67.69 -19.43
CA GLU A 893 10.93 67.27 -18.84
C GLU A 893 12.01 67.03 -19.90
N GLN A 894 11.67 66.43 -21.05
CA GLN A 894 12.59 66.27 -22.17
C GLN A 894 12.98 67.62 -22.79
N ARG A 895 12.05 68.57 -22.92
CA ARG A 895 12.34 69.95 -23.36
C ARG A 895 13.23 70.70 -22.36
N ARG A 896 13.01 70.53 -21.06
CA ARG A 896 13.88 71.08 -20.00
C ARG A 896 15.26 70.43 -19.90
N LYS A 897 15.47 69.26 -20.50
CA LYS A 897 16.79 68.60 -20.62
C LYS A 897 17.52 68.93 -21.93
N THR A 898 16.85 69.62 -22.85
CA THR A 898 17.39 70.04 -24.16
C THR A 898 17.50 71.56 -24.30
N THR A 899 17.30 72.29 -23.18
CA THR A 899 17.63 73.70 -22.96
C THR A 899 18.63 73.82 -21.82
#